data_AF-A0A929STV0-F1
#
_entry.id   AF-A0A929STV0-F1
#
_cell.length_a   1.000
_cell.length_b   1.000
_cell.length_c   1.000
_cell.angle_alpha   90.00
_cell.angle_beta   90.00
_cell.angle_gamma   90.00
#
_symmetry.space_group_name_H-M   'P 1'
#
loop_
_entity.id
_entity.type
_entity.pdbx_description
1 polymer ?
#
loop_
_entity_poly.entity_id
_entity_poly.type
_entity_poly.pdbx_seq_one_letter_code
_entity_poly.pdbx_strand_id
1 'polypeptide(L)'
;MSFIIRNNKISKILFIITISIIFFSISLNVKAAENKIEIKDGNQIITDTTGTLKTPKVLNVNTNVEKRLTINYVGVDNNRLDYNLEEKEGNLDFDVNVLTGEIKLKAKSGTNFGAVFSLVDRQTKKVYPISLVIRAIDGKSKVSLLGSVKNMKFNTISGNMYLEGIADLKRVIEGGINPLNEKPTMYLKNLNTQRTVELTVEKVSAYEYRFRIKAQDMAEDDKYTIYAKIVKQNTYADNSSLERQLTIERAVPNTIENNRYKLTNSDDNISIKTKPITYNLNANLVDMYGFHRGQNDYVIGTSDIFLKDNDGNRVKPREVKIYAEKNGNKTYFNVYNNRYDFELLLNNVEAGEYTIYAEVVGNNGKTYKEKLNISQGLRKNLTVSGMQTEARTGESKLVLTKKNKEKEPNYIIRTNTNSMYGFHRADGNDYIIGTADIFLSDENGNRVKPREVKIYAEKNGNKTYFNVYNDRYDFELLLNNVEAGEYTIYAEAIGNNGKTYKEKLWIGGHLRKNITVSGMQTETRVEEGRIILKKKGEPNYIIRTNTNSMYGFHRGDGNDYIIGTADIFLSDENGNRVKPREVKIYAEKNGNKTYFNVYNDRYDFELLLNNVEAGEYTIYAEATGNNGKTYREKLWIGSGLRRDITVNGMKKVAIISNNLLIEKREKDIEYELEQPELVALVDERQYIYGNLTVKLKEISNNSYTGIRNVKIYAEKDGVKNQFYVKNIGNERYYYDFIINHLKNFENYNIYIEVEDNNGRIYRRGLDFSKLRKNRLTVRGFNRKVNLQGTNMYIEQTNNDEVDFEQGIYGQSGLKVKGDSRGQDLRYYKFGNGKNVFYATFALHGFEDLWNNDGKELTYIAERFKDYLIRIGKSNIFKDWTLYLFPQVNPDGTNHGWTNNGPGRTTLYSSAPGNRGIDLNRNFRAEGTQHTKFTGDRNYNGEIGFEAYEAKFLSEFIKATQSKNGKNVLVDTHRMAWRNYRG
;
A
#
# COMPACT_ATOMS: atom_id res chain seq x y z
N MET A 1 36.30 -85.88 -59.79
CA MET A 1 35.81 -85.34 -61.08
C MET A 1 35.97 -83.82 -61.03
N SER A 2 36.75 -83.14 -61.90
CA SER A 2 36.55 -82.94 -63.36
C SER A 2 35.27 -82.12 -63.65
N PHE A 3 35.24 -80.97 -64.35
CA PHE A 3 36.19 -80.16 -65.18
C PHE A 3 35.68 -78.66 -65.11
N ILE A 4 36.45 -77.56 -65.24
CA ILE A 4 36.93 -76.85 -66.47
C ILE A 4 35.77 -76.40 -67.41
N ILE A 5 35.64 -75.18 -68.02
CA ILE A 5 36.45 -73.94 -68.10
C ILE A 5 35.64 -72.67 -68.57
N ARG A 6 36.12 -71.47 -68.18
CA ARG A 6 36.05 -70.06 -68.71
C ARG A 6 35.06 -69.53 -69.80
N ASN A 7 34.69 -68.24 -69.58
CA ASN A 7 34.60 -67.09 -70.53
C ASN A 7 33.44 -67.02 -71.57
N ASN A 8 32.99 -65.84 -72.06
CA ASN A 8 33.53 -64.47 -71.94
C ASN A 8 32.48 -63.33 -71.92
N LYS A 9 32.94 -62.16 -71.45
CA LYS A 9 32.35 -60.81 -71.36
C LYS A 9 31.40 -60.29 -72.50
N ILE A 10 30.54 -59.32 -72.12
CA ILE A 10 30.31 -58.02 -72.80
C ILE A 10 29.11 -57.78 -73.78
N SER A 11 28.01 -58.54 -73.70
CA SER A 11 26.67 -58.04 -74.15
C SER A 11 25.72 -57.85 -72.95
N LYS A 12 26.09 -57.06 -71.92
CA LYS A 12 26.07 -55.58 -71.84
C LYS A 12 24.70 -54.92 -72.02
N ILE A 13 24.41 -54.01 -71.09
CA ILE A 13 23.73 -52.72 -71.28
C ILE A 13 22.21 -52.77 -71.54
N LEU A 14 21.68 -53.66 -72.38
CA LEU A 14 20.28 -53.50 -72.83
C LEU A 14 19.21 -53.87 -71.78
N PHE A 15 19.44 -54.86 -70.90
CA PHE A 15 18.53 -55.16 -69.77
C PHE A 15 19.01 -54.59 -68.42
N ILE A 16 19.86 -53.55 -68.46
CA ILE A 16 19.99 -52.59 -67.33
C ILE A 16 18.87 -51.54 -67.42
N ILE A 17 18.27 -51.36 -68.61
CA ILE A 17 17.35 -50.27 -68.98
C ILE A 17 15.90 -50.76 -69.18
N THR A 18 15.58 -51.96 -68.68
CA THR A 18 14.19 -52.42 -68.43
C THR A 18 13.99 -52.80 -66.95
N ILE A 19 14.86 -52.32 -66.06
CA ILE A 19 14.63 -51.07 -65.30
C ILE A 19 13.51 -51.23 -64.25
N SER A 20 13.85 -50.95 -63.00
CA SER A 20 13.58 -49.66 -62.34
C SER A 20 12.29 -48.88 -62.65
N ILE A 21 11.27 -49.50 -63.25
CA ILE A 21 9.90 -48.97 -63.46
C ILE A 21 8.86 -49.98 -62.96
N ILE A 22 9.24 -51.26 -62.80
CA ILE A 22 8.74 -52.08 -61.67
C ILE A 22 9.60 -51.83 -60.41
N PHE A 23 10.24 -50.66 -60.31
CA PHE A 23 10.39 -50.00 -59.01
C PHE A 23 8.99 -49.73 -58.42
N PHE A 24 8.96 -49.32 -57.15
CA PHE A 24 7.85 -48.60 -56.53
C PHE A 24 6.59 -49.40 -56.14
N SER A 25 6.33 -50.55 -56.75
CA SER A 25 5.21 -51.45 -56.43
C SER A 25 5.73 -52.87 -56.21
N ILE A 26 5.71 -53.49 -55.03
CA ILE A 26 5.11 -53.13 -53.73
C ILE A 26 6.11 -53.50 -52.61
N SER A 27 6.11 -52.70 -51.55
CA SER A 27 6.92 -52.84 -50.34
C SER A 27 6.64 -54.11 -49.52
N LEU A 28 7.65 -54.56 -48.73
CA LEU A 28 7.60 -55.62 -47.71
C LEU A 28 7.53 -57.05 -48.33
N ASN A 29 8.28 -58.09 -47.93
CA ASN A 29 9.02 -58.48 -46.71
C ASN A 29 9.96 -59.65 -47.11
N VAL A 30 11.06 -60.07 -46.46
CA VAL A 30 11.74 -59.71 -45.21
C VAL A 30 13.24 -59.60 -45.53
N LYS A 31 13.91 -58.50 -45.17
CA LYS A 31 15.39 -58.50 -45.18
C LYS A 31 15.88 -59.40 -44.05
N ALA A 32 16.78 -60.35 -44.33
CA ALA A 32 17.57 -60.98 -43.28
C ALA A 32 18.25 -59.86 -42.48
N ALA A 33 17.86 -59.68 -41.22
CA ALA A 33 18.32 -58.56 -40.43
C ALA A 33 19.78 -58.80 -40.06
N GLU A 34 20.68 -57.90 -40.49
CA GLU A 34 22.08 -57.97 -40.10
C GLU A 34 22.19 -57.97 -38.57
N ASN A 35 22.99 -58.88 -38.02
CA ASN A 35 23.22 -58.99 -36.58
C ASN A 35 23.80 -57.68 -36.03
N LYS A 36 22.94 -56.91 -35.37
CA LYS A 36 23.15 -55.50 -35.05
C LYS A 36 22.81 -55.21 -33.60
N ILE A 37 23.62 -54.38 -32.96
CA ILE A 37 23.37 -53.85 -31.63
C ILE A 37 23.18 -52.33 -31.75
N GLU A 38 22.09 -51.81 -31.18
CA GLU A 38 21.73 -50.39 -31.19
C GLU A 38 21.61 -49.85 -29.76
N ILE A 39 22.17 -48.68 -29.47
CA ILE A 39 21.90 -47.95 -28.23
C ILE A 39 20.94 -46.81 -28.50
N LYS A 40 19.88 -46.71 -27.70
CA LYS A 40 18.82 -45.70 -27.83
C LYS A 40 18.68 -44.85 -26.57
N ASP A 41 18.35 -43.58 -26.77
CA ASP A 41 17.90 -42.63 -25.76
C ASP A 41 16.39 -42.43 -26.00
N GLY A 42 15.57 -43.11 -25.20
CA GLY A 42 14.17 -43.35 -25.53
C GLY A 42 14.03 -44.01 -26.92
N ASN A 43 13.34 -43.33 -27.85
CA ASN A 43 13.11 -43.83 -29.20
C ASN A 43 14.23 -43.49 -30.20
N GLN A 44 15.23 -42.67 -29.83
CA GLN A 44 16.28 -42.21 -30.76
C GLN A 44 17.53 -43.09 -30.71
N ILE A 45 17.97 -43.63 -31.85
CA ILE A 45 19.27 -44.33 -31.95
C ILE A 45 20.42 -43.31 -31.81
N ILE A 46 21.26 -43.53 -30.80
CA ILE A 46 22.45 -42.73 -30.51
C ILE A 46 23.65 -43.27 -31.28
N THR A 47 23.85 -44.60 -31.24
CA THR A 47 24.91 -45.30 -31.97
C THR A 47 24.47 -46.74 -32.25
N ASP A 48 25.08 -47.36 -33.26
CA ASP A 48 24.86 -48.77 -33.59
C ASP A 48 26.14 -49.44 -34.14
N THR A 49 26.19 -50.78 -34.11
CA THR A 49 27.32 -51.56 -34.63
C THR A 49 26.89 -52.91 -35.20
N THR A 50 27.58 -53.35 -36.26
CA THR A 50 27.44 -54.66 -36.91
C THR A 50 28.76 -55.46 -36.92
N GLY A 51 29.85 -54.89 -36.37
CA GLY A 51 31.15 -55.57 -36.21
C GLY A 51 32.41 -54.70 -36.35
N THR A 52 32.29 -53.44 -36.77
CA THR A 52 33.41 -52.48 -36.86
C THR A 52 33.14 -51.23 -36.02
N LEU A 53 34.21 -50.59 -35.56
CA LEU A 53 34.12 -49.37 -34.75
C LEU A 53 33.55 -48.21 -35.58
N LYS A 54 32.28 -47.86 -35.38
CA LYS A 54 31.71 -46.65 -35.98
C LYS A 54 32.16 -45.41 -35.21
N THR A 55 32.28 -44.29 -35.92
CA THR A 55 32.71 -43.01 -35.35
C THR A 55 31.82 -42.64 -34.15
N PRO A 56 32.39 -42.42 -32.95
CA PRO A 56 31.59 -42.16 -31.76
C PRO A 56 30.75 -40.89 -31.93
N LYS A 57 29.47 -41.00 -31.58
CA LYS A 57 28.57 -39.85 -31.50
C LYS A 57 28.66 -39.27 -30.08
N VAL A 58 28.88 -37.96 -30.00
CA VAL A 58 29.03 -37.28 -28.70
C VAL A 58 27.69 -37.27 -27.96
N LEU A 59 27.67 -37.89 -26.79
CA LEU A 59 26.52 -37.91 -25.89
C LEU A 59 26.72 -36.87 -24.79
N ASN A 60 25.74 -35.99 -24.62
CA ASN A 60 25.76 -35.02 -23.54
C ASN A 60 25.15 -35.66 -22.30
N VAL A 61 25.93 -35.74 -21.22
CA VAL A 61 25.51 -36.30 -19.93
C VAL A 61 25.65 -35.19 -18.89
N ASN A 62 24.62 -35.03 -18.05
CA ASN A 62 24.62 -34.03 -16.99
C ASN A 62 25.34 -34.58 -15.75
N THR A 63 26.11 -33.75 -15.06
CA THR A 63 26.84 -34.13 -13.83
C THR A 63 25.91 -34.43 -12.64
N ASN A 64 24.67 -33.92 -12.67
CA ASN A 64 23.76 -33.98 -11.53
C ASN A 64 22.62 -35.00 -11.68
N VAL A 65 22.42 -35.63 -12.84
CA VAL A 65 21.28 -36.52 -13.12
C VAL A 65 21.74 -37.78 -13.85
N GLU A 66 21.29 -38.95 -13.39
CA GLU A 66 21.51 -40.23 -14.07
C GLU A 66 20.76 -40.25 -15.41
N LYS A 67 21.48 -40.60 -16.48
CA LYS A 67 20.91 -40.81 -17.81
C LYS A 67 20.75 -42.32 -18.06
N ARG A 68 19.58 -42.70 -18.56
CA ARG A 68 19.25 -44.09 -18.89
C ARG A 68 19.14 -44.28 -20.39
N LEU A 69 19.75 -45.34 -20.90
CA LEU A 69 19.72 -45.73 -22.30
C LEU A 69 19.26 -47.19 -22.42
N THR A 70 18.82 -47.58 -23.61
CA THR A 70 18.36 -48.95 -23.89
C THR A 70 19.13 -49.55 -25.07
N ILE A 71 19.70 -50.73 -24.85
CA ILE A 71 20.30 -51.59 -25.88
C ILE A 71 19.19 -52.38 -26.55
N ASN A 72 19.15 -52.36 -27.88
CA ASN A 72 18.33 -53.26 -28.68
C ASN A 72 19.21 -54.22 -29.47
N TYR A 73 18.80 -55.49 -29.49
CA TYR A 73 19.47 -56.59 -30.15
C TYR A 73 18.63 -57.02 -31.36
N VAL A 74 19.20 -56.94 -32.56
CA VAL A 74 18.53 -57.34 -33.81
C VAL A 74 19.30 -58.49 -34.42
N GLY A 75 18.68 -59.67 -34.51
CA GLY A 75 19.32 -60.89 -35.01
C GLY A 75 20.35 -61.54 -34.06
N VAL A 76 20.45 -61.06 -32.82
CA VAL A 76 21.44 -61.54 -31.82
C VAL A 76 20.73 -62.09 -30.58
N ASP A 77 21.13 -63.28 -30.13
CA ASP A 77 20.67 -63.87 -28.86
C ASP A 77 21.40 -63.20 -27.69
N ASN A 78 20.65 -62.46 -26.87
CA ASN A 78 21.20 -61.66 -25.77
C ASN A 78 21.58 -62.50 -24.54
N ASN A 79 21.07 -63.72 -24.39
CA ASN A 79 21.45 -64.61 -23.28
C ASN A 79 22.91 -65.09 -23.36
N ARG A 80 23.55 -64.90 -24.53
CA ARG A 80 24.93 -65.30 -24.85
C ARG A 80 25.94 -64.15 -24.84
N LEU A 81 25.50 -62.92 -24.54
CA LEU A 81 26.36 -61.75 -24.54
C LEU A 81 26.93 -61.45 -23.15
N ASP A 82 28.21 -61.10 -23.09
CA ASP A 82 28.86 -60.48 -21.92
C ASP A 82 29.26 -59.04 -22.22
N TYR A 83 29.30 -58.19 -21.20
CA TYR A 83 29.83 -56.84 -21.29
C TYR A 83 31.28 -56.76 -20.82
N ASN A 84 32.07 -55.89 -21.47
CA ASN A 84 33.40 -55.52 -21.03
C ASN A 84 33.61 -54.01 -21.22
N LEU A 85 34.18 -53.32 -20.23
CA LEU A 85 34.42 -51.87 -20.21
C LEU A 85 35.89 -51.59 -19.91
N GLU A 86 36.54 -50.80 -20.78
CA GLU A 86 37.79 -50.12 -20.45
C GLU A 86 37.48 -48.65 -20.13
N GLU A 87 37.48 -48.30 -18.85
CA GLU A 87 37.45 -46.90 -18.41
C GLU A 87 38.89 -46.40 -18.21
N LYS A 88 39.24 -45.25 -18.80
CA LYS A 88 40.59 -44.68 -18.70
C LYS A 88 40.83 -43.76 -17.50
N GLU A 89 39.79 -43.19 -16.89
CA GLU A 89 39.96 -42.09 -15.91
C GLU A 89 39.02 -42.12 -14.68
N GLY A 90 38.20 -43.17 -14.47
CA GLY A 90 37.42 -43.39 -13.23
C GLY A 90 36.33 -42.35 -12.89
N ASN A 91 35.95 -41.50 -13.84
CA ASN A 91 35.04 -40.35 -13.66
C ASN A 91 33.57 -40.66 -14.00
N LEU A 92 33.23 -41.91 -14.29
CA LEU A 92 31.86 -42.37 -14.56
C LEU A 92 31.34 -43.30 -13.46
N ASP A 93 30.03 -43.25 -13.17
CA ASP A 93 29.29 -44.41 -12.65
C ASP A 93 28.49 -45.04 -13.79
N PHE A 94 28.66 -46.35 -13.98
CA PHE A 94 28.14 -47.11 -15.11
C PHE A 94 27.65 -48.49 -14.68
N ASP A 95 26.48 -48.89 -15.17
CA ASP A 95 25.90 -50.22 -14.95
C ASP A 95 25.14 -50.68 -16.21
N VAL A 96 25.23 -51.98 -16.52
CA VAL A 96 24.65 -52.58 -17.73
C VAL A 96 24.00 -53.91 -17.39
N ASN A 97 22.68 -53.99 -17.58
CA ASN A 97 21.96 -55.26 -17.53
C ASN A 97 21.74 -55.77 -18.96
N VAL A 98 22.58 -56.71 -19.40
CA VAL A 98 22.57 -57.25 -20.77
C VAL A 98 21.28 -58.02 -21.08
N LEU A 99 20.65 -58.66 -20.08
CA LEU A 99 19.41 -59.41 -20.23
C LEU A 99 18.19 -58.49 -20.44
N THR A 100 18.10 -57.38 -19.70
CA THR A 100 17.00 -56.40 -19.85
C THR A 100 17.28 -55.32 -20.89
N GLY A 101 18.54 -55.14 -21.28
CA GLY A 101 18.99 -54.09 -22.20
C GLY A 101 19.10 -52.70 -21.57
N GLU A 102 19.05 -52.54 -20.25
CA GLU A 102 19.19 -51.21 -19.61
C GLU A 102 20.67 -50.82 -19.40
N ILE A 103 21.03 -49.58 -19.74
CA ILE A 103 22.31 -48.93 -19.38
C ILE A 103 22.03 -47.71 -18.51
N LYS A 104 22.78 -47.55 -17.41
CA LYS A 104 22.77 -46.36 -16.54
C LYS A 104 24.10 -45.62 -16.60
N LEU A 105 24.04 -44.29 -16.68
CA LEU A 105 25.19 -43.40 -16.87
C LEU A 105 25.08 -42.17 -15.98
N LYS A 106 26.11 -41.91 -15.15
CA LYS A 106 26.23 -40.63 -14.43
C LYS A 106 27.68 -40.14 -14.41
N ALA A 107 27.90 -38.91 -14.87
CA ALA A 107 29.22 -38.27 -14.82
C ALA A 107 29.51 -37.71 -13.42
N LYS A 108 30.66 -38.05 -12.84
CA LYS A 108 31.06 -37.62 -11.48
C LYS A 108 31.55 -36.17 -11.42
N SER A 109 32.02 -35.62 -12.53
CA SER A 109 32.64 -34.29 -12.60
C SER A 109 32.40 -33.62 -13.97
N GLY A 110 32.64 -32.31 -14.04
CA GLY A 110 32.39 -31.48 -15.25
C GLY A 110 33.42 -31.64 -16.37
N THR A 111 34.31 -32.63 -16.29
CA THR A 111 35.35 -32.90 -17.29
C THR A 111 34.80 -33.84 -18.37
N ASN A 112 35.21 -33.62 -19.63
CA ASN A 112 34.84 -34.52 -20.73
C ASN A 112 35.74 -35.75 -20.73
N PHE A 113 35.19 -36.95 -20.88
CA PHE A 113 35.96 -38.19 -20.95
C PHE A 113 35.37 -39.15 -21.99
N GLY A 114 36.23 -40.00 -22.55
CA GLY A 114 35.84 -41.04 -23.51
C GLY A 114 35.83 -42.41 -22.86
N ALA A 115 34.76 -43.16 -23.04
CA ALA A 115 34.67 -44.56 -22.62
C ALA A 115 34.43 -45.46 -23.84
N VAL A 116 35.09 -46.62 -23.87
CA VAL A 116 34.83 -47.65 -24.87
C VAL A 116 34.44 -48.91 -24.12
N PHE A 117 33.27 -49.45 -24.46
CA PHE A 117 32.85 -50.75 -24.00
C PHE A 117 32.50 -51.63 -25.19
N SER A 118 32.41 -52.93 -24.95
CA SER A 118 32.06 -53.90 -25.98
C SER A 118 31.15 -54.96 -25.41
N LEU A 119 30.32 -55.53 -26.27
CA LEU A 119 29.57 -56.75 -25.98
C LEU A 119 30.22 -57.91 -26.75
N VAL A 120 30.37 -59.06 -26.11
CA VAL A 120 31.05 -60.23 -26.67
C VAL A 120 30.10 -61.42 -26.64
N ASP A 121 29.88 -62.07 -27.80
CA ASP A 121 29.17 -63.36 -27.85
C ASP A 121 30.09 -64.46 -27.32
N ARG A 122 29.70 -65.08 -26.20
CA ARG A 122 30.48 -66.13 -25.53
C ARG A 122 30.81 -67.32 -26.43
N GLN A 123 29.96 -67.64 -27.41
CA GLN A 123 30.07 -68.83 -28.25
C GLN A 123 30.77 -68.56 -29.58
N THR A 124 30.46 -67.45 -30.27
CA THR A 124 31.14 -67.10 -31.54
C THR A 124 32.43 -66.29 -31.33
N LYS A 125 32.68 -65.80 -30.10
CA LYS A 125 33.76 -64.86 -29.73
C LYS A 125 33.74 -63.54 -30.52
N LYS A 126 32.65 -63.24 -31.25
CA LYS A 126 32.51 -61.98 -31.98
C LYS A 126 32.34 -60.83 -31.00
N VAL A 127 33.19 -59.82 -31.13
CA VAL A 127 33.15 -58.58 -30.36
C VAL A 127 32.34 -57.53 -31.12
N TYR A 128 31.43 -56.86 -30.41
CA TYR A 128 30.64 -55.73 -30.87
C TYR A 128 31.10 -54.49 -30.12
N PRO A 129 32.08 -53.73 -30.65
CA PRO A 129 32.64 -52.58 -29.95
C PRO A 129 31.73 -51.36 -30.09
N ILE A 130 31.56 -50.63 -28.98
CA ILE A 130 30.69 -49.48 -28.84
C ILE A 130 31.52 -48.33 -28.28
N SER A 131 31.76 -47.31 -29.10
CA SER A 131 32.46 -46.10 -28.68
C SER A 131 31.46 -44.98 -28.38
N LEU A 132 31.54 -44.43 -27.16
CA LEU A 132 30.73 -43.31 -26.69
C LEU A 132 31.65 -42.22 -26.13
N VAL A 133 31.59 -41.04 -26.74
CA VAL A 133 32.29 -39.85 -26.23
C VAL A 133 31.30 -39.09 -25.35
N ILE A 134 31.58 -39.03 -24.05
CA ILE A 134 30.71 -38.35 -23.09
C ILE A 134 31.21 -36.91 -22.92
N ARG A 135 30.34 -35.97 -23.27
CA ARG A 135 30.59 -34.54 -23.06
C ARG A 135 29.79 -34.06 -21.86
N ALA A 136 30.48 -33.63 -20.83
CA ALA A 136 29.90 -32.79 -19.78
C ALA A 136 29.59 -31.42 -20.41
N ILE A 137 28.33 -30.97 -20.32
CA ILE A 137 27.91 -29.69 -20.87
C ILE A 137 27.37 -28.76 -19.79
N ASP A 138 28.01 -27.59 -19.69
CA ASP A 138 27.42 -26.30 -19.35
C ASP A 138 27.24 -25.49 -20.65
N GLY A 139 26.10 -24.84 -20.90
CA GLY A 139 25.77 -24.31 -22.25
C GLY A 139 25.71 -22.76 -22.42
N LYS A 140 26.29 -22.20 -23.52
CA LYS A 140 25.93 -20.94 -24.32
C LYS A 140 27.05 -20.36 -25.31
N SER A 141 26.72 -19.76 -26.51
CA SER A 141 27.39 -18.59 -27.31
C SER A 141 28.06 -18.66 -28.78
N LYS A 142 28.18 -17.51 -29.59
CA LYS A 142 28.80 -17.30 -31.01
C LYS A 142 28.97 -15.80 -31.63
N VAL A 143 29.73 -15.51 -32.75
CA VAL A 143 30.28 -14.13 -33.26
C VAL A 143 30.33 -13.75 -34.85
N SER A 144 30.69 -12.50 -35.34
CA SER A 144 30.84 -11.98 -36.81
C SER A 144 31.77 -10.70 -37.14
N LEU A 145 31.74 -10.03 -38.37
CA LEU A 145 32.74 -9.04 -39.01
C LEU A 145 32.21 -7.77 -39.83
N LEU A 146 32.87 -6.55 -39.84
CA LEU A 146 33.00 -5.63 -41.03
C LEU A 146 34.00 -4.41 -41.00
N GLY A 147 34.30 -3.75 -39.87
CA GLY A 147 35.22 -2.59 -39.83
C GLY A 147 34.78 -1.55 -38.80
N SER A 148 35.62 -1.29 -37.80
CA SER A 148 35.08 -1.55 -36.47
C SER A 148 35.47 -0.66 -35.31
N VAL A 149 34.53 -0.52 -34.38
CA VAL A 149 34.75 0.07 -33.06
C VAL A 149 34.95 -1.04 -32.03
N LYS A 150 36.07 -0.99 -31.34
CA LYS A 150 36.50 -1.95 -30.31
C LYS A 150 36.95 -1.24 -29.03
N ASN A 151 37.03 -1.99 -27.93
CA ASN A 151 37.52 -1.52 -26.63
C ASN A 151 36.83 -0.24 -26.09
N MET A 152 35.53 -0.07 -26.36
CA MET A 152 34.76 1.02 -25.77
C MET A 152 34.64 0.88 -24.25
N LYS A 153 34.90 1.97 -23.53
CA LYS A 153 34.80 2.06 -22.07
C LYS A 153 34.51 3.50 -21.64
N PHE A 154 34.02 3.68 -20.42
CA PHE A 154 34.09 4.99 -19.78
C PHE A 154 35.46 5.22 -19.16
N ASN A 155 35.93 6.48 -19.21
CA ASN A 155 37.17 6.93 -18.60
C ASN A 155 36.92 8.27 -17.88
N THR A 156 37.62 8.54 -16.78
CA THR A 156 37.49 9.79 -16.01
C THR A 156 38.77 10.60 -16.14
N ILE A 157 38.66 11.81 -16.71
CA ILE A 157 39.79 12.68 -17.01
C ILE A 157 39.47 14.06 -16.42
N SER A 158 40.31 14.53 -15.50
CA SER A 158 40.15 15.82 -14.79
C SER A 158 38.74 16.01 -14.21
N GLY A 159 38.21 14.98 -13.55
CA GLY A 159 36.87 14.96 -12.94
C GLY A 159 35.70 14.80 -13.92
N ASN A 160 35.92 15.00 -15.22
CA ASN A 160 34.90 14.82 -16.26
C ASN A 160 34.90 13.39 -16.80
N MET A 161 33.73 12.91 -17.20
CA MET A 161 33.53 11.53 -17.63
C MET A 161 33.37 11.45 -19.13
N TYR A 162 34.21 10.64 -19.77
CA TYR A 162 34.27 10.46 -21.22
C TYR A 162 33.92 9.03 -21.60
N LEU A 163 33.14 8.87 -22.66
CA LEU A 163 33.13 7.63 -23.43
C LEU A 163 34.35 7.64 -24.34
N GLU A 164 35.15 6.59 -24.25
CA GLU A 164 36.37 6.38 -25.03
C GLU A 164 36.27 5.06 -25.78
N GLY A 165 36.69 5.02 -27.04
CA GLY A 165 36.77 3.78 -27.84
C GLY A 165 37.88 3.84 -28.87
N ILE A 166 38.22 2.68 -29.45
CA ILE A 166 39.19 2.57 -30.55
C ILE A 166 38.42 2.25 -31.83
N ALA A 167 38.55 3.12 -32.83
CA ALA A 167 38.09 2.86 -34.19
C ALA A 167 39.25 2.28 -35.02
N ASP A 168 39.08 1.04 -35.48
CA ASP A 168 39.97 0.38 -36.43
C ASP A 168 39.49 0.68 -37.86
N LEU A 169 40.16 1.65 -38.48
CA LEU A 169 39.83 2.14 -39.80
C LEU A 169 40.63 1.46 -40.91
N LYS A 170 41.31 0.33 -40.64
CA LYS A 170 42.21 -0.30 -41.61
C LYS A 170 41.54 -0.57 -42.96
N ARG A 171 40.40 -1.27 -42.95
CA ARG A 171 39.62 -1.55 -44.17
C ARG A 171 38.95 -0.32 -44.79
N VAL A 172 38.78 0.76 -44.02
CA VAL A 172 38.22 2.04 -44.51
C VAL A 172 39.28 2.86 -45.24
N ILE A 173 40.52 2.87 -44.73
CA ILE A 173 41.66 3.61 -45.28
C ILE A 173 42.32 2.85 -46.44
N GLU A 174 42.45 1.51 -46.35
CA GLU A 174 42.94 0.68 -47.46
C GLU A 174 41.94 0.63 -48.64
N GLY A 175 40.65 0.91 -48.36
CA GLY A 175 39.59 0.98 -49.37
C GLY A 175 39.46 2.32 -50.11
N GLY A 176 40.28 3.32 -49.80
CA GLY A 176 40.28 4.62 -50.48
C GLY A 176 41.49 5.45 -50.10
N ILE A 177 42.33 5.80 -51.09
CA ILE A 177 43.65 6.41 -50.88
C ILE A 177 43.54 7.72 -50.08
N ASN A 178 43.89 7.63 -48.80
CA ASN A 178 44.10 8.74 -47.89
C ASN A 178 45.59 8.74 -47.51
N PRO A 179 46.34 9.85 -47.67
CA PRO A 179 47.73 9.91 -47.27
C PRO A 179 47.89 9.51 -45.81
N LEU A 180 48.80 8.57 -45.55
CA LEU A 180 49.13 8.01 -44.23
C LEU A 180 49.73 9.06 -43.29
N ASN A 181 48.91 10.00 -42.80
CA ASN A 181 49.06 10.78 -41.56
C ASN A 181 47.97 11.85 -41.37
N GLU A 182 47.08 12.10 -42.33
CA GLU A 182 45.94 13.00 -42.09
C GLU A 182 44.95 12.39 -41.08
N LYS A 183 44.46 13.25 -40.17
CA LYS A 183 43.60 12.87 -39.06
C LYS A 183 42.15 12.79 -39.54
N PRO A 184 41.46 11.64 -39.42
CA PRO A 184 40.07 11.53 -39.83
C PRO A 184 39.17 12.37 -38.93
N THR A 185 38.19 13.06 -39.52
CA THR A 185 37.11 13.68 -38.75
C THR A 185 36.14 12.58 -38.37
N MET A 186 35.89 12.41 -37.07
CA MET A 186 34.89 11.47 -36.57
C MET A 186 33.83 12.21 -35.78
N TYR A 187 32.59 11.75 -35.86
CA TYR A 187 31.47 12.35 -35.17
C TYR A 187 30.40 11.30 -34.86
N LEU A 188 29.58 11.57 -33.84
CA LEU A 188 28.34 10.86 -33.62
C LEU A 188 27.23 11.54 -34.41
N LYS A 189 26.46 10.79 -35.19
CA LYS A 189 25.22 11.28 -35.79
C LYS A 189 24.04 10.82 -34.94
N ASN A 190 23.28 11.77 -34.40
CA ASN A 190 22.04 11.48 -33.69
C ASN A 190 20.98 11.04 -34.70
N LEU A 191 20.41 9.85 -34.54
CA LEU A 191 19.44 9.31 -35.50
C LEU A 191 18.10 10.04 -35.48
N ASN A 192 17.69 10.55 -34.31
CA ASN A 192 16.40 11.21 -34.12
C ASN A 192 16.40 12.64 -34.69
N THR A 193 17.46 13.40 -34.44
CA THR A 193 17.56 14.83 -34.83
C THR A 193 18.44 15.09 -36.06
N GLN A 194 19.15 14.07 -36.56
CA GLN A 194 20.17 14.15 -37.62
C GLN A 194 21.36 15.09 -37.33
N ARG A 195 21.42 15.71 -36.14
CA ARG A 195 22.52 16.54 -35.68
C ARG A 195 23.79 15.71 -35.45
N THR A 196 24.93 16.32 -35.71
CA THR A 196 26.25 15.73 -35.49
C THR A 196 26.88 16.31 -34.22
N VAL A 197 27.61 15.46 -33.49
CA VAL A 197 28.46 15.86 -32.36
C VAL A 197 29.86 15.36 -32.64
N GLU A 198 30.82 16.27 -32.82
CA GLU A 198 32.19 15.91 -33.17
C GLU A 198 32.90 15.16 -32.04
N LEU A 199 33.69 14.15 -32.41
CA LEU A 199 34.49 13.36 -31.50
C LEU A 199 35.91 13.95 -31.40
N THR A 200 36.46 14.03 -30.20
CA THR A 200 37.90 14.27 -30.05
C THR A 200 38.67 13.01 -30.41
N VAL A 201 39.39 13.04 -31.53
CA VAL A 201 40.16 11.91 -32.07
C VAL A 201 41.65 12.04 -31.73
N GLU A 202 42.34 10.94 -31.49
CA GLU A 202 43.78 10.81 -31.24
C GLU A 202 44.31 9.57 -31.98
N LYS A 203 45.40 9.69 -32.76
CA LYS A 203 45.97 8.55 -33.51
C LYS A 203 46.71 7.61 -32.54
N VAL A 204 46.39 6.32 -32.56
CA VAL A 204 47.01 5.31 -31.68
C VAL A 204 47.99 4.43 -32.44
N SER A 205 47.63 4.03 -33.67
CA SER A 205 48.50 3.24 -34.54
C SER A 205 48.33 3.69 -36.01
N ALA A 206 48.86 2.92 -36.97
CA ALA A 206 48.77 3.28 -38.39
C ALA A 206 47.32 3.47 -38.87
N TYR A 207 46.39 2.63 -38.38
CA TYR A 207 44.98 2.60 -38.79
C TYR A 207 43.99 2.75 -37.62
N GLU A 208 44.45 2.70 -36.37
CA GLU A 208 43.59 2.80 -35.20
C GLU A 208 43.62 4.20 -34.59
N TYR A 209 42.43 4.71 -34.29
CA TYR A 209 42.23 6.04 -33.73
C TYR A 209 41.37 5.92 -32.47
N ARG A 210 41.85 6.50 -31.36
CA ARG A 210 41.08 6.63 -30.13
C ARG A 210 40.16 7.82 -30.27
N PHE A 211 38.87 7.61 -30.13
CA PHE A 211 37.89 8.70 -30.05
C PHE A 211 37.41 8.87 -28.61
N ARG A 212 37.11 10.12 -28.24
CA ARG A 212 36.53 10.50 -26.95
C ARG A 212 35.39 11.49 -27.15
N ILE A 213 34.35 11.35 -26.34
CA ILE A 213 33.25 12.31 -26.16
C ILE A 213 32.89 12.38 -24.69
N LYS A 214 32.55 13.57 -24.16
CA LYS A 214 32.05 13.64 -22.78
C LYS A 214 30.68 12.99 -22.71
N ALA A 215 30.45 12.16 -21.69
CA ALA A 215 29.18 11.46 -21.48
C ALA A 215 27.97 12.43 -21.38
N GLN A 216 28.20 13.66 -20.92
CA GLN A 216 27.19 14.72 -20.79
C GLN A 216 26.86 15.46 -22.10
N ASP A 217 27.73 15.38 -23.12
CA ASP A 217 27.53 16.07 -24.41
C ASP A 217 26.66 15.21 -25.36
N MET A 218 26.38 13.97 -24.96
CA MET A 218 25.39 13.07 -25.57
C MET A 218 24.05 13.23 -24.85
N ALA A 219 22.96 13.36 -25.60
CA ALA A 219 21.61 13.37 -25.02
C ALA A 219 21.26 11.99 -24.45
N GLU A 220 20.56 11.99 -23.32
CA GLU A 220 20.16 10.77 -22.60
C GLU A 220 19.07 10.00 -23.38
N ASP A 221 19.18 8.67 -23.40
CA ASP A 221 18.34 7.71 -24.13
C ASP A 221 18.24 7.89 -25.68
N ASP A 222 18.82 8.95 -26.24
CA ASP A 222 18.92 9.16 -27.70
C ASP A 222 19.88 8.13 -28.35
N LYS A 223 19.63 7.83 -29.63
CA LYS A 223 20.45 6.87 -30.40
C LYS A 223 21.41 7.59 -31.33
N TYR A 224 22.67 7.18 -31.27
CA TYR A 224 23.77 7.73 -32.04
C TYR A 224 24.49 6.64 -32.83
N THR A 225 24.89 6.96 -34.06
CA THR A 225 25.72 6.11 -34.90
C THR A 225 27.10 6.75 -35.06
N ILE A 226 28.17 5.95 -35.01
CA ILE A 226 29.55 6.44 -35.13
C ILE A 226 29.93 6.50 -36.61
N TYR A 227 30.29 7.70 -37.08
CA TYR A 227 30.78 7.93 -38.44
C TYR A 227 32.23 8.40 -38.44
N ALA A 228 32.98 7.97 -39.46
CA ALA A 228 34.28 8.52 -39.83
C ALA A 228 34.20 9.11 -41.23
N LYS A 229 34.76 10.30 -41.42
CA LYS A 229 34.83 11.02 -42.69
C LYS A 229 36.28 11.30 -43.05
N ILE A 230 36.65 10.92 -44.27
CA ILE A 230 38.01 11.01 -44.80
C ILE A 230 38.00 11.87 -46.07
N VAL A 231 38.98 12.78 -46.17
CA VAL A 231 39.23 13.60 -47.36
C VAL A 231 40.07 12.78 -48.36
N LYS A 232 39.78 12.94 -49.65
CA LYS A 232 40.39 12.18 -50.74
C LYS A 232 41.41 13.08 -51.45
N GLN A 233 42.60 12.58 -51.78
CA GLN A 233 43.59 13.36 -52.54
C GLN A 233 43.37 13.30 -54.08
N ASN A 234 43.78 14.38 -54.74
CA ASN A 234 43.40 14.78 -56.11
C ASN A 234 43.80 13.79 -57.22
N THR A 235 42.92 12.83 -57.56
CA THR A 235 42.93 12.16 -58.89
C THR A 235 41.54 11.74 -59.43
N TYR A 236 40.46 11.83 -58.63
CA TYR A 236 39.12 11.44 -59.08
C TYR A 236 37.99 12.27 -58.44
N ALA A 237 37.42 13.19 -59.22
CA ALA A 237 36.17 13.95 -59.01
C ALA A 237 36.00 14.70 -57.67
N ASP A 238 36.14 16.03 -57.76
CA ASP A 238 36.33 17.02 -56.67
C ASP A 238 35.12 17.30 -55.75
N ASN A 239 34.27 16.31 -55.47
CA ASN A 239 33.16 16.46 -54.51
C ASN A 239 32.87 15.19 -53.68
N SER A 240 33.78 14.21 -53.64
CA SER A 240 33.53 12.90 -52.99
C SER A 240 34.40 12.65 -51.75
N SER A 241 33.99 13.21 -50.61
CA SER A 241 34.51 12.79 -49.29
C SER A 241 33.97 11.40 -48.91
N LEU A 242 34.83 10.50 -48.44
CA LEU A 242 34.43 9.15 -48.05
C LEU A 242 33.96 9.13 -46.59
N GLU A 243 32.66 9.28 -46.40
CA GLU A 243 31.98 9.07 -45.12
C GLU A 243 31.54 7.61 -44.96
N ARG A 244 31.79 7.00 -43.79
CA ARG A 244 31.48 5.60 -43.50
C ARG A 244 30.98 5.44 -42.07
N GLN A 245 29.90 4.66 -41.91
CA GLN A 245 29.45 4.13 -40.63
C GLN A 245 30.42 3.04 -40.16
N LEU A 246 30.66 2.96 -38.85
CA LEU A 246 31.49 1.93 -38.25
C LEU A 246 30.63 0.88 -37.52
N THR A 247 30.99 -0.39 -37.66
CA THR A 247 30.32 -1.51 -36.98
C THR A 247 30.91 -1.72 -35.59
N ILE A 248 30.10 -1.98 -34.57
CA ILE A 248 30.60 -2.24 -33.23
C ILE A 248 30.97 -3.72 -33.15
N GLU A 249 32.21 -4.05 -32.77
CA GLU A 249 32.60 -5.47 -32.70
C GLU A 249 31.78 -6.18 -31.64
N ARG A 250 31.38 -7.43 -31.89
CA ARG A 250 30.64 -8.23 -30.88
C ARG A 250 31.46 -8.51 -29.59
N ALA A 251 32.75 -8.21 -29.61
CA ALA A 251 33.62 -8.26 -28.42
C ALA A 251 33.43 -7.02 -27.52
N VAL A 252 32.91 -5.91 -28.06
CA VAL A 252 32.46 -4.78 -27.25
C VAL A 252 31.17 -5.20 -26.52
N PRO A 253 31.10 -5.06 -25.19
CA PRO A 253 29.89 -5.41 -24.46
C PRO A 253 28.69 -4.58 -24.92
N ASN A 254 27.56 -5.22 -25.25
CA ASN A 254 26.28 -4.54 -25.58
C ASN A 254 25.80 -3.58 -24.47
N THR A 255 26.36 -3.69 -23.27
CA THR A 255 26.22 -2.72 -22.18
C THR A 255 27.60 -2.46 -21.60
N ILE A 256 28.04 -1.20 -21.67
CA ILE A 256 29.21 -0.66 -21.01
C ILE A 256 28.71 0.28 -19.93
N GLU A 257 29.05 0.04 -18.68
CA GLU A 257 28.58 0.88 -17.59
C GLU A 257 29.67 1.14 -16.55
N ASN A 258 29.47 2.21 -15.79
CA ASN A 258 30.23 2.51 -14.59
C ASN A 258 29.27 3.00 -13.48
N ASN A 259 29.83 3.57 -12.42
CA ASN A 259 29.05 4.04 -11.27
C ASN A 259 28.06 5.20 -11.56
N ARG A 260 28.16 5.89 -12.72
CA ARG A 260 27.32 7.05 -13.08
C ARG A 260 26.64 6.99 -14.45
N TYR A 261 27.13 6.21 -15.40
CA TYR A 261 26.50 6.06 -16.72
C TYR A 261 26.45 4.60 -17.18
N LYS A 262 25.40 4.28 -17.92
CA LYS A 262 25.18 3.07 -18.68
C LYS A 262 25.06 3.44 -20.14
N LEU A 263 26.01 2.99 -20.95
CA LEU A 263 25.89 3.01 -22.39
C LEU A 263 25.45 1.63 -22.88
N THR A 264 24.38 1.59 -23.67
CA THR A 264 23.98 0.41 -24.41
C THR A 264 24.41 0.56 -25.87
N ASN A 265 24.94 -0.50 -26.47
CA ASN A 265 25.05 -0.59 -27.91
C ASN A 265 24.24 -1.77 -28.45
N SER A 266 23.63 -1.56 -29.61
CA SER A 266 22.76 -2.50 -30.32
C SER A 266 22.67 -2.09 -31.78
N ASP A 267 22.81 -3.04 -32.70
CA ASP A 267 22.68 -2.81 -34.14
C ASP A 267 23.55 -1.64 -34.65
N ASP A 268 24.83 -1.63 -34.23
CA ASP A 268 25.85 -0.59 -34.52
C ASP A 268 25.52 0.83 -34.02
N ASN A 269 24.50 0.98 -33.18
CA ASN A 269 24.11 2.23 -32.55
C ASN A 269 24.44 2.24 -31.06
N ILE A 270 24.75 3.41 -30.51
CA ILE A 270 25.03 3.64 -29.10
C ILE A 270 23.99 4.59 -28.49
N SER A 271 23.64 4.37 -27.23
CA SER A 271 22.77 5.23 -26.43
C SER A 271 23.23 5.24 -24.98
N ILE A 272 23.09 6.38 -24.29
CA ILE A 272 23.64 6.57 -22.94
C ILE A 272 22.55 6.98 -21.95
N LYS A 273 22.65 6.47 -20.71
CA LYS A 273 21.77 6.74 -19.58
C LYS A 273 22.58 6.92 -18.29
N THR A 274 22.06 7.63 -17.31
CA THR A 274 22.70 7.84 -16.00
C THR A 274 22.34 6.74 -14.98
N LYS A 275 23.22 6.53 -13.99
CA LYS A 275 23.10 5.55 -12.89
C LYS A 275 23.33 6.19 -11.51
N PRO A 276 22.64 5.73 -10.44
CA PRO A 276 22.85 6.21 -9.07
C PRO A 276 23.93 5.41 -8.29
N ILE A 277 24.63 6.10 -7.37
CA ILE A 277 25.71 5.53 -6.51
C ILE A 277 25.15 5.03 -5.16
N THR A 278 25.74 3.93 -4.65
CA THR A 278 25.39 3.26 -3.39
C THR A 278 26.66 3.00 -2.54
N TYR A 279 26.49 2.82 -1.22
CA TYR A 279 27.54 2.41 -0.28
C TYR A 279 26.99 1.30 0.63
N ASN A 280 27.87 0.55 1.29
CA ASN A 280 27.53 -0.41 2.35
C ASN A 280 28.20 0.03 3.67
N LEU A 281 27.53 -0.07 4.81
CA LEU A 281 28.12 0.29 6.10
C LEU A 281 28.83 -0.91 6.74
N ASN A 282 29.99 -0.67 7.34
CA ASN A 282 30.68 -1.60 8.21
C ASN A 282 30.87 -0.94 9.58
N ALA A 283 30.46 -1.63 10.65
CA ALA A 283 30.48 -1.10 12.00
C ALA A 283 30.82 -2.21 12.99
N ASN A 284 31.96 -2.11 13.68
CA ASN A 284 32.39 -3.08 14.69
C ASN A 284 32.73 -2.39 16.01
N LEU A 285 32.41 -3.02 17.12
CA LEU A 285 32.84 -2.60 18.45
C LEU A 285 34.32 -2.94 18.66
N VAL A 286 35.09 -2.01 19.22
CA VAL A 286 36.51 -2.21 19.58
C VAL A 286 36.64 -2.56 21.06
N ASP A 287 36.02 -1.79 21.95
CA ASP A 287 35.84 -2.15 23.36
C ASP A 287 34.65 -1.39 23.98
N MET A 288 34.17 -1.85 25.14
CA MET A 288 33.10 -1.25 25.92
C MET A 288 33.20 -1.66 27.39
N TYR A 289 32.89 -0.74 28.31
CA TYR A 289 32.89 -0.93 29.77
C TYR A 289 31.81 -0.08 30.44
N GLY A 290 31.44 -0.42 31.68
CA GLY A 290 30.53 0.36 32.52
C GLY A 290 31.29 1.30 33.45
N PHE A 291 30.67 2.43 33.78
CA PHE A 291 31.25 3.46 34.62
C PHE A 291 30.19 4.08 35.53
N HIS A 292 30.51 4.35 36.79
CA HIS A 292 29.59 4.90 37.78
C HIS A 292 30.17 6.19 38.38
N ARG A 293 29.35 7.25 38.45
CA ARG A 293 29.76 8.56 38.97
C ARG A 293 28.59 9.26 39.67
N GLY A 294 28.62 9.29 41.00
CA GLY A 294 27.57 9.91 41.81
C GLY A 294 26.28 9.10 41.75
N GLN A 295 25.17 9.73 41.36
CA GLN A 295 23.92 9.00 41.10
C GLN A 295 23.84 8.41 39.69
N ASN A 296 24.84 8.68 38.82
CA ASN A 296 24.76 8.36 37.39
C ASN A 296 25.57 7.13 37.00
N ASP A 297 24.96 6.30 36.16
CA ASP A 297 25.52 5.10 35.55
C ASP A 297 25.73 5.31 34.06
N TYR A 298 26.85 4.83 33.51
CA TYR A 298 27.18 4.95 32.10
C TYR A 298 27.66 3.62 31.54
N VAL A 299 27.47 3.43 30.23
CA VAL A 299 28.38 2.60 29.43
C VAL A 299 29.18 3.48 28.49
N ILE A 300 30.46 3.17 28.33
CA ILE A 300 31.42 3.90 27.51
C ILE A 300 32.11 2.88 26.60
N GLY A 301 32.37 3.21 25.33
CA GLY A 301 33.04 2.33 24.38
C GLY A 301 33.66 3.05 23.19
N THR A 302 34.28 2.29 22.30
CA THR A 302 34.93 2.78 21.07
C THR A 302 34.58 1.85 19.91
N SER A 303 34.42 2.38 18.69
CA SER A 303 33.99 1.60 17.51
C SER A 303 34.73 1.97 16.23
N ASP A 304 34.93 0.97 15.36
CA ASP A 304 35.48 1.15 14.00
C ASP A 304 34.33 1.14 12.99
N ILE A 305 33.99 2.31 12.46
CA ILE A 305 32.83 2.56 11.61
C ILE A 305 33.25 3.27 10.33
N PHE A 306 32.92 2.68 9.19
CA PHE A 306 33.26 3.21 7.87
C PHE A 306 32.30 2.69 6.78
N LEU A 307 32.15 3.45 5.70
CA LEU A 307 31.44 2.97 4.51
C LEU A 307 32.39 2.20 3.61
N LYS A 308 31.85 1.25 2.85
CA LYS A 308 32.46 0.66 1.66
C LYS A 308 31.74 1.17 0.42
N ASP A 309 32.48 1.62 -0.57
CA ASP A 309 31.93 1.90 -1.90
C ASP A 309 31.64 0.60 -2.68
N ASN A 310 31.13 0.72 -3.90
CA ASN A 310 30.83 -0.42 -4.78
C ASN A 310 32.04 -1.33 -5.03
N ASP A 311 33.25 -0.79 -4.94
CA ASP A 311 34.52 -1.47 -5.20
C ASP A 311 35.17 -2.01 -3.91
N GLY A 312 34.57 -1.74 -2.74
CA GLY A 312 34.93 -2.29 -1.43
C GLY A 312 35.87 -1.43 -0.58
N ASN A 313 36.26 -0.24 -1.04
CA ASN A 313 37.24 0.63 -0.37
C ASN A 313 36.68 1.29 0.89
N ARG A 314 37.50 1.47 1.94
CA ARG A 314 37.09 2.22 3.15
C ARG A 314 36.90 3.71 2.83
N VAL A 315 35.69 4.21 3.03
CA VAL A 315 35.30 5.62 2.90
C VAL A 315 34.83 6.14 4.27
N LYS A 316 35.43 7.24 4.74
CA LYS A 316 35.00 7.87 6.00
C LYS A 316 33.60 8.49 5.84
N PRO A 317 32.64 8.22 6.75
CA PRO A 317 31.33 8.87 6.71
C PRO A 317 31.42 10.36 7.09
N ARG A 318 30.43 11.15 6.66
CA ARG A 318 30.32 12.58 7.02
C ARG A 318 29.82 12.78 8.44
N GLU A 319 28.84 11.99 8.82
CA GLU A 319 28.20 12.01 10.15
C GLU A 319 28.05 10.56 10.60
N VAL A 320 28.28 10.29 11.89
CA VAL A 320 28.13 8.97 12.51
C VAL A 320 27.28 9.12 13.76
N LYS A 321 26.20 8.32 13.84
CA LYS A 321 25.33 8.20 15.00
C LYS A 321 25.35 6.74 15.44
N ILE A 322 25.51 6.52 16.73
CA ILE A 322 25.41 5.18 17.33
C ILE A 322 24.17 5.21 18.23
N TYR A 323 23.34 4.17 18.19
CA TYR A 323 22.18 4.07 19.08
C TYR A 323 21.86 2.63 19.45
N ALA A 324 21.32 2.47 20.65
CA ALA A 324 20.72 1.26 21.14
C ALA A 324 19.23 1.25 20.72
N GLU A 325 18.78 0.22 20.01
CA GLU A 325 17.39 0.10 19.54
C GLU A 325 16.70 -1.08 20.25
N LYS A 326 15.58 -0.79 20.92
CA LYS A 326 14.70 -1.78 21.56
C LYS A 326 13.26 -1.48 21.18
N ASN A 327 12.53 -2.49 20.69
CA ASN A 327 11.13 -2.38 20.27
C ASN A 327 10.86 -1.20 19.29
N GLY A 328 11.84 -0.86 18.44
CA GLY A 328 11.77 0.26 17.48
C GLY A 328 12.15 1.64 18.04
N ASN A 329 12.28 1.79 19.37
CA ASN A 329 12.75 3.02 19.99
C ASN A 329 14.28 3.10 19.95
N LYS A 330 14.83 4.20 19.41
CA LYS A 330 16.27 4.48 19.34
C LYS A 330 16.73 5.35 20.50
N THR A 331 17.68 4.88 21.28
CA THR A 331 18.39 5.64 22.32
C THR A 331 19.82 5.90 21.84
N TYR A 332 20.13 7.15 21.49
CA TYR A 332 21.43 7.52 20.94
C TYR A 332 22.52 7.60 22.01
N PHE A 333 23.71 7.12 21.67
CA PHE A 333 24.94 7.37 22.42
C PHE A 333 25.49 8.75 22.00
N ASN A 334 26.10 9.47 22.93
CA ASN A 334 26.92 10.63 22.58
C ASN A 334 28.21 10.12 21.95
N VAL A 335 28.57 10.58 20.75
CA VAL A 335 29.78 10.14 20.02
C VAL A 335 30.80 11.28 19.97
N TYR A 336 32.05 10.97 20.31
CA TYR A 336 33.16 11.88 20.43
C TYR A 336 34.35 11.46 19.56
N ASN A 337 35.17 12.46 19.20
CA ASN A 337 36.45 12.31 18.52
C ASN A 337 36.40 11.65 17.14
N ASN A 338 37.55 11.65 16.44
CA ASN A 338 37.71 10.99 15.15
C ASN A 338 37.80 9.45 15.23
N ARG A 339 37.75 8.86 16.43
CA ARG A 339 37.79 7.40 16.66
C ARG A 339 36.43 6.80 17.03
N TYR A 340 35.37 7.61 17.03
CA TYR A 340 34.02 7.18 17.41
C TYR A 340 34.02 6.52 18.80
N ASP A 341 34.63 7.22 19.76
CA ASP A 341 34.47 6.96 21.20
C ASP A 341 33.04 7.38 21.57
N PHE A 342 32.33 6.66 22.43
CA PHE A 342 30.92 6.96 22.71
C PHE A 342 30.49 6.60 24.13
N GLU A 343 29.49 7.32 24.67
CA GLU A 343 28.90 7.05 25.97
C GLU A 343 27.37 7.08 25.96
N LEU A 344 26.75 6.38 26.91
CA LEU A 344 25.32 6.46 27.19
C LEU A 344 25.07 6.46 28.70
N LEU A 345 24.48 7.55 29.20
CA LEU A 345 23.92 7.65 30.55
C LEU A 345 22.76 6.66 30.66
N LEU A 346 22.91 5.63 31.49
CA LEU A 346 21.96 4.55 31.64
C LEU A 346 20.74 4.94 32.48
N ASN A 347 20.82 5.90 33.41
CA ASN A 347 19.78 6.17 34.44
C ASN A 347 18.35 6.12 33.90
N ASN A 348 18.08 6.87 32.84
CA ASN A 348 16.76 6.98 32.21
C ASN A 348 16.53 6.01 31.04
N VAL A 349 17.55 5.22 30.67
CA VAL A 349 17.45 4.15 29.67
C VAL A 349 16.79 2.94 30.31
N GLU A 350 15.84 2.33 29.61
CA GLU A 350 15.06 1.22 30.14
C GLU A 350 15.91 -0.05 30.36
N ALA A 351 15.44 -0.95 31.23
CA ALA A 351 15.97 -2.32 31.26
C ALA A 351 15.51 -3.09 30.01
N GLY A 352 16.33 -3.98 29.48
CA GLY A 352 15.99 -4.90 28.39
C GLY A 352 17.17 -5.18 27.47
N GLU A 353 16.94 -6.04 26.48
CA GLU A 353 17.91 -6.26 25.40
C GLU A 353 17.71 -5.22 24.29
N TYR A 354 18.73 -4.39 24.07
CA TYR A 354 18.82 -3.47 22.94
C TYR A 354 19.73 -4.06 21.88
N THR A 355 19.40 -3.89 20.60
CA THR A 355 20.35 -4.11 19.50
C THR A 355 21.05 -2.79 19.19
N ILE A 356 22.39 -2.75 19.23
CA ILE A 356 23.13 -1.54 18.89
C ILE A 356 23.27 -1.45 17.37
N TYR A 357 23.04 -0.25 16.82
CA TYR A 357 23.28 0.07 15.43
C TYR A 357 24.22 1.26 15.30
N ALA A 358 25.02 1.25 14.24
CA ALA A 358 25.62 2.44 13.68
C ALA A 358 24.75 2.92 12.51
N GLU A 359 24.56 4.23 12.42
CA GLU A 359 23.86 4.91 11.34
C GLU A 359 24.71 6.09 10.87
N VAL A 360 25.06 6.13 9.59
CA VAL A 360 26.04 7.07 9.07
C VAL A 360 25.58 7.71 7.77
N VAL A 361 25.94 8.98 7.58
CA VAL A 361 25.65 9.71 6.34
C VAL A 361 26.85 9.63 5.41
N GLY A 362 26.65 9.08 4.21
CA GLY A 362 27.68 8.99 3.18
C GLY A 362 27.93 10.31 2.47
N ASN A 363 29.00 10.37 1.69
CA ASN A 363 29.34 11.57 0.91
C ASN A 363 28.29 11.93 -0.17
N ASN A 364 27.42 11.00 -0.53
CA ASN A 364 26.25 11.19 -1.38
C ASN A 364 25.02 11.74 -0.65
N GLY A 365 25.12 12.08 0.64
CA GLY A 365 24.02 12.57 1.48
C GLY A 365 22.99 11.50 1.88
N LYS A 366 23.20 10.23 1.53
CA LYS A 366 22.32 9.13 1.95
C LYS A 366 22.76 8.55 3.29
N THR A 367 21.78 8.15 4.09
CA THR A 367 22.00 7.49 5.38
C THR A 367 22.03 5.98 5.22
N TYR A 368 23.00 5.32 5.87
CA TYR A 368 23.20 3.88 5.91
C TYR A 368 23.15 3.41 7.36
N LYS A 369 22.46 2.29 7.64
CA LYS A 369 22.29 1.72 8.99
C LYS A 369 22.76 0.26 8.99
N GLU A 370 23.53 -0.14 10.00
CA GLU A 370 24.00 -1.51 10.18
C GLU A 370 24.09 -1.86 11.67
N LYS A 371 23.89 -3.13 12.03
CA LYS A 371 24.07 -3.59 13.42
C LYS A 371 25.54 -3.47 13.80
N LEU A 372 25.82 -2.88 14.96
CA LEU A 372 27.19 -2.78 15.47
C LEU A 372 27.67 -4.20 15.83
N ASN A 373 28.61 -4.73 15.08
CA ASN A 373 29.12 -6.09 15.28
C ASN A 373 29.92 -6.18 16.60
N ILE A 374 29.55 -7.14 17.46
CA ILE A 374 30.23 -7.38 18.75
C ILE A 374 30.80 -8.80 18.73
N SER A 375 32.13 -8.89 18.63
CA SER A 375 32.88 -10.15 18.64
C SER A 375 32.70 -10.89 19.98
N GLN A 376 32.85 -12.22 19.98
CA GLN A 376 32.54 -13.03 21.16
C GLN A 376 33.34 -12.62 22.41
N GLY A 377 34.63 -12.28 22.28
CA GLY A 377 35.47 -11.84 23.40
C GLY A 377 35.06 -10.50 24.02
N LEU A 378 34.26 -9.69 23.32
CA LEU A 378 33.71 -8.42 23.83
C LEU A 378 32.30 -8.57 24.41
N ARG A 379 31.73 -9.78 24.47
CA ARG A 379 30.42 -10.08 25.07
C ARG A 379 30.61 -10.42 26.55
N LYS A 380 30.64 -9.38 27.39
CA LYS A 380 31.04 -9.45 28.80
C LYS A 380 30.08 -8.64 29.69
N ASN A 381 30.07 -8.92 30.98
CA ASN A 381 29.43 -8.04 31.95
C ASN A 381 30.24 -6.74 32.05
N LEU A 382 29.55 -5.61 31.98
CA LEU A 382 30.12 -4.26 32.02
C LEU A 382 29.97 -3.60 33.40
N THR A 383 29.12 -4.16 34.25
CA THR A 383 28.72 -3.59 35.54
C THR A 383 29.89 -3.47 36.52
N VAL A 384 30.08 -2.26 37.04
CA VAL A 384 31.01 -1.96 38.13
C VAL A 384 30.27 -1.68 39.44
N SER A 385 31.00 -1.66 40.55
CA SER A 385 30.42 -1.35 41.87
C SER A 385 29.77 0.04 41.89
N GLY A 386 28.68 0.18 42.65
CA GLY A 386 27.85 1.39 42.72
C GLY A 386 26.77 1.51 41.64
N MET A 387 26.91 0.85 40.47
CA MET A 387 25.91 0.99 39.40
C MET A 387 24.51 0.50 39.82
N GLN A 388 23.50 1.31 39.56
CA GLN A 388 22.06 0.98 39.69
C GLN A 388 21.51 0.29 38.43
N THR A 389 22.27 0.30 37.34
CA THR A 389 21.95 -0.37 36.08
C THR A 389 23.05 -1.37 35.77
N GLU A 390 22.71 -2.66 35.85
CA GLU A 390 23.56 -3.71 35.33
C GLU A 390 23.52 -3.69 33.80
N ALA A 391 24.64 -4.04 33.17
CA ALA A 391 24.85 -3.95 31.75
C ALA A 391 25.76 -5.10 31.31
N ARG A 392 25.39 -5.79 30.24
CA ARG A 392 26.23 -6.80 29.58
C ARG A 392 26.14 -6.66 28.06
N THR A 393 27.23 -6.92 27.36
CA THR A 393 27.24 -6.99 25.90
C THR A 393 26.92 -8.40 25.41
N GLY A 394 26.17 -8.48 24.31
CA GLY A 394 25.82 -9.70 23.58
C GLY A 394 26.02 -9.52 22.07
N GLU A 395 25.55 -10.46 21.27
CA GLU A 395 25.69 -10.38 19.80
C GLU A 395 24.95 -9.16 19.23
N SER A 396 25.71 -8.14 18.84
CA SER A 396 25.21 -6.80 18.48
C SER A 396 24.22 -6.22 19.49
N LYS A 397 24.32 -6.62 20.77
CA LYS A 397 23.36 -6.28 21.83
C LYS A 397 24.02 -5.61 23.01
N LEU A 398 23.31 -4.66 23.61
CA LEU A 398 23.50 -4.20 24.97
C LEU A 398 22.28 -4.64 25.79
N VAL A 399 22.50 -5.50 26.77
CA VAL A 399 21.44 -5.97 27.66
C VAL A 399 21.58 -5.24 28.99
N LEU A 400 20.59 -4.41 29.30
CA LEU A 400 20.53 -3.64 30.53
C LEU A 400 19.58 -4.31 31.52
N THR A 401 20.05 -4.64 32.71
CA THR A 401 19.18 -5.11 33.80
C THR A 401 19.22 -4.06 34.89
N LYS A 402 18.10 -3.40 35.15
CA LYS A 402 18.05 -2.37 36.19
C LYS A 402 18.00 -3.04 37.56
N LYS A 403 18.89 -2.62 38.46
CA LYS A 403 18.67 -2.77 39.91
C LYS A 403 17.58 -1.76 40.27
N ASN A 404 16.32 -2.16 40.05
CA ASN A 404 15.09 -1.45 40.42
C ASN A 404 15.11 0.08 40.13
N LYS A 405 14.82 0.42 38.85
CA LYS A 405 14.59 1.70 38.12
C LYS A 405 14.17 2.97 38.95
N GLU A 406 14.23 4.24 38.46
CA GLU A 406 13.55 4.76 37.25
C GLU A 406 13.77 6.26 36.83
N LYS A 407 13.05 6.69 35.76
CA LYS A 407 12.99 7.93 34.91
C LYS A 407 13.18 9.36 35.49
N GLU A 408 13.55 10.30 34.61
CA GLU A 408 13.19 11.74 34.63
C GLU A 408 11.76 11.92 34.06
N PRO A 409 10.75 12.36 34.83
CA PRO A 409 9.36 12.10 34.45
C PRO A 409 8.52 13.33 34.10
N ASN A 410 7.63 13.17 33.11
CA ASN A 410 6.46 14.01 32.96
C ASN A 410 5.33 13.47 33.84
N TYR A 411 4.65 14.34 34.58
CA TYR A 411 3.74 13.90 35.63
C TYR A 411 2.26 14.02 35.27
N ILE A 412 1.45 13.15 35.86
CA ILE A 412 0.00 13.29 35.97
C ILE A 412 -0.27 13.55 37.45
N ILE A 413 -0.78 14.73 37.80
CA ILE A 413 -1.24 14.97 39.18
C ILE A 413 -2.38 13.98 39.48
N ARG A 414 -2.24 13.27 40.60
CA ARG A 414 -3.25 12.40 41.18
C ARG A 414 -3.66 13.00 42.51
N THR A 415 -4.95 13.02 42.74
CA THR A 415 -5.59 13.49 43.94
C THR A 415 -6.40 12.34 44.53
N ASN A 416 -6.46 12.25 45.86
CA ASN A 416 -7.35 11.35 46.56
C ASN A 416 -7.67 11.95 47.94
N THR A 417 -8.91 12.40 48.15
CA THR A 417 -9.33 12.87 49.48
C THR A 417 -9.49 11.68 50.41
N ASN A 418 -8.81 11.68 51.55
CA ASN A 418 -8.83 10.60 52.54
C ASN A 418 -9.89 10.81 53.63
N SER A 419 -10.08 12.07 54.04
CA SER A 419 -11.12 12.46 54.98
C SER A 419 -11.61 13.86 54.64
N MET A 420 -12.91 14.11 54.76
CA MET A 420 -13.44 15.46 54.77
C MET A 420 -14.60 15.53 55.79
N TYR A 421 -14.55 16.54 56.65
CA TYR A 421 -15.45 16.73 57.78
C TYR A 421 -15.60 18.22 58.10
N GLY A 422 -16.68 18.54 58.80
CA GLY A 422 -16.97 19.90 59.23
C GLY A 422 -16.31 20.15 60.57
N PHE A 423 -15.95 21.40 60.84
CA PHE A 423 -15.48 21.81 62.15
C PHE A 423 -16.03 23.19 62.48
N HIS A 424 -16.64 23.32 63.66
CA HIS A 424 -17.13 24.58 64.18
C HIS A 424 -16.27 24.96 65.37
N ARG A 425 -15.55 26.08 65.28
CA ARG A 425 -14.73 26.61 66.37
C ARG A 425 -15.59 27.46 67.31
N ALA A 426 -15.18 27.54 68.58
CA ALA A 426 -15.89 28.30 69.61
C ALA A 426 -15.87 29.84 69.40
N ASP A 427 -15.14 30.33 68.41
CA ASP A 427 -15.14 31.71 67.92
C ASP A 427 -16.27 32.00 66.91
N GLY A 428 -17.10 31.00 66.58
CA GLY A 428 -18.20 31.10 65.60
C GLY A 428 -17.81 30.79 64.16
N ASN A 429 -16.58 30.36 63.90
CA ASN A 429 -16.11 30.03 62.55
C ASN A 429 -16.41 28.57 62.17
N ASP A 430 -17.11 28.41 61.05
CA ASP A 430 -17.34 27.15 60.34
C ASP A 430 -16.19 26.87 59.38
N TYR A 431 -15.69 25.64 59.38
CA TYR A 431 -14.67 25.16 58.45
C TYR A 431 -15.14 23.88 57.78
N ILE A 432 -14.78 23.74 56.50
CA ILE A 432 -14.62 22.43 55.87
C ILE A 432 -13.14 22.07 56.01
N ILE A 433 -12.86 20.94 56.67
CA ILE A 433 -11.49 20.46 56.89
C ILE A 433 -11.33 19.05 56.35
N GLY A 434 -10.14 18.74 55.85
CA GLY A 434 -9.88 17.45 55.23
C GLY A 434 -8.40 17.12 55.14
N THR A 435 -8.13 15.94 54.61
CA THR A 435 -6.79 15.44 54.32
C THR A 435 -6.83 14.79 52.95
N ALA A 436 -5.81 14.98 52.11
CA ALA A 436 -5.78 14.40 50.78
C ALA A 436 -4.38 13.92 50.39
N ASP A 437 -4.33 12.71 49.85
CA ASP A 437 -3.18 12.23 49.10
C ASP A 437 -3.11 12.91 47.74
N ILE A 438 -2.39 14.03 47.69
CA ILE A 438 -2.02 14.70 46.45
C ILE A 438 -0.60 14.27 46.09
N PHE A 439 -0.41 13.90 44.83
CA PHE A 439 0.90 13.53 44.32
C PHE A 439 1.00 13.66 42.81
N LEU A 440 2.22 13.54 42.32
CA LEU A 440 2.52 13.48 40.90
C LEU A 440 2.80 12.02 40.55
N SER A 441 1.93 11.40 39.77
CA SER A 441 2.22 10.11 39.15
C SER A 441 3.22 10.36 38.03
N ASP A 442 4.34 9.66 38.02
CA ASP A 442 5.15 9.61 36.79
C ASP A 442 4.43 8.83 35.66
N GLU A 443 5.06 8.81 34.50
CA GLU A 443 4.60 8.10 33.30
C GLU A 443 4.43 6.58 33.48
N ASN A 444 4.96 6.00 34.56
CA ASN A 444 4.86 4.57 34.86
C ASN A 444 3.82 4.28 35.96
N GLY A 445 3.28 5.32 36.61
CA GLY A 445 2.32 5.21 37.70
C GLY A 445 2.90 5.46 39.10
N ASN A 446 4.21 5.69 39.23
CA ASN A 446 4.84 5.82 40.55
C ASN A 446 4.49 7.15 41.22
N ARG A 447 4.22 7.09 42.53
CA ARG A 447 3.92 8.27 43.35
C ARG A 447 5.19 9.09 43.63
N VAL A 448 5.30 10.25 42.99
CA VAL A 448 6.34 11.27 43.23
C VAL A 448 5.78 12.44 44.02
N LYS A 449 6.53 12.91 45.03
CA LYS A 449 6.13 14.05 45.86
C LYS A 449 6.30 15.36 45.08
N PRO A 450 5.25 16.21 44.97
CA PRO A 450 5.37 17.54 44.38
C PRO A 450 6.20 18.48 45.27
N ARG A 451 6.78 19.52 44.65
CA ARG A 451 7.53 20.58 45.32
C ARG A 451 6.65 21.56 46.08
N GLU A 452 5.45 21.80 45.56
CA GLU A 452 4.45 22.73 46.12
C GLU A 452 3.06 22.21 45.74
N VAL A 453 2.07 22.38 46.62
CA VAL A 453 0.66 22.02 46.39
C VAL A 453 -0.24 23.19 46.83
N LYS A 454 -1.23 23.52 46.01
CA LYS A 454 -2.30 24.47 46.33
C LYS A 454 -3.65 23.81 46.10
N ILE A 455 -4.58 24.01 47.03
CA ILE A 455 -5.96 23.56 46.89
C ILE A 455 -6.86 24.80 46.90
N TYR A 456 -7.83 24.87 46.00
CA TYR A 456 -8.78 25.99 45.95
C TYR A 456 -10.14 25.56 45.41
N ALA A 457 -11.18 26.25 45.88
CA ALA A 457 -12.55 26.16 45.41
C ALA A 457 -12.78 27.21 44.31
N GLU A 458 -13.27 26.81 43.15
CA GLU A 458 -13.48 27.65 41.96
C GLU A 458 -14.99 27.77 41.64
N LYS A 459 -15.52 29.00 41.61
CA LYS A 459 -16.89 29.32 41.20
C LYS A 459 -16.87 30.57 40.32
N ASN A 460 -17.50 30.52 39.15
CA ASN A 460 -17.56 31.62 38.17
C ASN A 460 -16.18 32.24 37.83
N GLY A 461 -15.11 31.44 37.81
CA GLY A 461 -13.73 31.87 37.57
C GLY A 461 -13.00 32.46 38.80
N ASN A 462 -13.71 32.72 39.90
CA ASN A 462 -13.11 33.19 41.15
C ASN A 462 -12.55 32.02 41.97
N LYS A 463 -11.27 32.11 42.38
CA LYS A 463 -10.58 31.12 43.20
C LYS A 463 -10.62 31.51 44.69
N THR A 464 -11.12 30.63 45.54
CA THR A 464 -11.02 30.74 47.01
C THR A 464 -10.07 29.66 47.51
N TYR A 465 -8.91 30.05 48.03
CA TYR A 465 -7.87 29.09 48.43
C TYR A 465 -8.16 28.47 49.79
N PHE A 466 -7.83 27.18 49.93
CA PHE A 466 -7.72 26.51 51.22
C PHE A 466 -6.36 26.82 51.82
N ASN A 467 -6.28 26.92 53.15
CA ASN A 467 -4.99 26.80 53.82
C ASN A 467 -4.58 25.32 53.77
N VAL A 468 -3.40 25.03 53.24
CA VAL A 468 -2.85 23.66 53.17
C VAL A 468 -1.66 23.57 54.12
N TYR A 469 -1.72 22.60 55.01
CA TYR A 469 -0.73 22.35 56.05
C TYR A 469 -0.05 20.99 55.86
N ASN A 470 1.20 20.92 56.30
CA ASN A 470 1.99 19.70 56.53
C ASN A 470 2.10 18.71 55.34
N ASP A 471 2.83 17.62 55.55
CA ASP A 471 3.20 16.66 54.51
C ASP A 471 2.08 15.70 54.09
N ARG A 472 0.93 15.73 54.79
CA ARG A 472 -0.28 14.98 54.43
C ARG A 472 -1.32 15.83 53.70
N TYR A 473 -0.98 17.09 53.42
CA TYR A 473 -1.88 18.08 52.84
C TYR A 473 -3.19 18.15 53.62
N ASP A 474 -3.09 18.30 54.95
CA ASP A 474 -4.23 18.60 55.81
C ASP A 474 -4.71 20.01 55.42
N PHE A 475 -5.97 20.18 54.99
CA PHE A 475 -6.47 21.45 54.44
C PHE A 475 -7.70 21.96 55.19
N GLU A 476 -7.81 23.29 55.34
CA GLU A 476 -9.01 23.95 55.86
C GLU A 476 -9.45 25.11 54.96
N LEU A 477 -10.77 25.28 54.82
CA LEU A 477 -11.40 26.46 54.24
C LEU A 477 -12.45 26.98 55.22
N LEU A 478 -12.29 28.24 55.62
CA LEU A 478 -13.28 29.00 56.40
C LEU A 478 -14.51 29.25 55.54
N LEU A 479 -15.69 28.82 56.00
CA LEU A 479 -16.96 28.86 55.25
C LEU A 479 -17.80 30.12 55.50
N ASN A 480 -17.53 30.86 56.59
CA ASN A 480 -18.35 32.01 57.00
C ASN A 480 -18.45 33.08 55.89
N ASN A 481 -17.31 33.36 55.24
CA ASN A 481 -17.19 34.36 54.18
C ASN A 481 -17.30 33.77 52.76
N VAL A 482 -17.71 32.51 52.63
CA VAL A 482 -17.93 31.85 51.33
C VAL A 482 -19.41 31.83 51.00
N GLU A 483 -19.73 32.27 49.78
CA GLU A 483 -21.08 32.32 49.22
C GLU A 483 -21.70 30.92 49.11
N ALA A 484 -23.04 30.82 49.12
CA ALA A 484 -23.72 29.58 48.78
C ALA A 484 -23.51 29.23 47.28
N GLY A 485 -23.61 27.94 46.95
CA GLY A 485 -23.54 27.46 45.57
C GLY A 485 -22.57 26.29 45.37
N GLU A 486 -22.37 25.92 44.11
CA GLU A 486 -21.47 24.85 43.70
C GLU A 486 -20.06 25.41 43.40
N TYR A 487 -19.04 24.78 43.97
CA TYR A 487 -17.64 25.08 43.74
C TYR A 487 -16.92 23.81 43.28
N THR A 488 -16.20 23.88 42.16
CA THR A 488 -15.26 22.80 41.79
C THR A 488 -13.99 22.96 42.61
N ILE A 489 -13.54 21.92 43.29
CA ILE A 489 -12.26 21.95 44.01
C ILE A 489 -11.16 21.45 43.08
N TYR A 490 -10.08 22.21 42.98
CA TYR A 490 -8.88 21.84 42.25
C TYR A 490 -7.67 21.73 43.18
N ALA A 491 -6.78 20.81 42.84
CA ALA A 491 -5.40 20.81 43.31
C ALA A 491 -4.48 21.25 42.15
N GLU A 492 -3.55 22.16 42.44
CA GLU A 492 -2.40 22.49 41.61
C GLU A 492 -1.13 21.96 42.30
N ALA A 493 -0.26 21.26 41.58
CA ALA A 493 0.96 20.66 42.11
C ALA A 493 2.15 20.93 41.18
N ILE A 494 3.28 21.35 41.74
CA ILE A 494 4.50 21.67 40.97
C ILE A 494 5.47 20.50 40.99
N GLY A 495 5.92 20.03 39.81
CA GLY A 495 6.84 18.91 39.67
C GLY A 495 8.31 19.26 39.86
N ASN A 496 9.13 18.22 40.07
CA ASN A 496 10.59 18.37 40.14
C ASN A 496 11.19 18.92 38.83
N ASN A 497 10.50 18.69 37.72
CA ASN A 497 10.78 19.26 36.39
C ASN A 497 10.31 20.73 36.21
N GLY A 498 9.83 21.38 37.28
CA GLY A 498 9.43 22.79 37.30
C GLY A 498 8.05 23.12 36.71
N LYS A 499 7.29 22.13 36.24
CA LYS A 499 5.95 22.35 35.64
C LYS A 499 4.84 22.29 36.68
N THR A 500 3.81 23.13 36.49
CA THR A 500 2.56 23.09 37.28
C THR A 500 1.54 22.17 36.61
N TYR A 501 0.96 21.27 37.38
CA TYR A 501 -0.08 20.33 36.98
C TYR A 501 -1.36 20.62 37.77
N LYS A 502 -2.52 20.73 37.10
CA LYS A 502 -3.84 21.00 37.71
C LYS A 502 -4.79 19.83 37.48
N GLU A 503 -5.51 19.40 38.50
CA GLU A 503 -6.59 18.40 38.40
C GLU A 503 -7.67 18.68 39.45
N LYS A 504 -8.89 18.21 39.22
CA LYS A 504 -9.96 18.24 40.22
C LYS A 504 -9.55 17.41 41.44
N LEU A 505 -9.92 17.86 42.64
CA LEU A 505 -9.66 17.09 43.84
C LEU A 505 -10.59 15.87 43.88
N TRP A 506 -10.05 14.66 43.67
CA TRP A 506 -10.86 13.44 43.68
C TRP A 506 -11.44 13.18 45.06
N ILE A 507 -12.73 12.90 45.09
CA ILE A 507 -13.50 12.71 46.33
C ILE A 507 -14.23 11.38 46.21
N GLY A 508 -13.66 10.36 46.83
CA GLY A 508 -14.18 8.99 46.77
C GLY A 508 -15.60 8.87 47.29
N GLY A 509 -16.39 7.95 46.69
CA GLY A 509 -17.83 7.82 46.95
C GLY A 509 -18.25 7.74 48.41
N HIS A 510 -17.41 7.13 49.27
CA HIS A 510 -17.65 6.98 50.71
C HIS A 510 -17.50 8.30 51.50
N LEU A 511 -16.84 9.32 50.94
CA LEU A 511 -16.76 10.68 51.50
C LEU A 511 -17.84 11.62 50.95
N ARG A 512 -18.54 11.22 49.89
CA ARG A 512 -19.61 12.03 49.26
C ARG A 512 -20.87 11.98 50.12
N LYS A 513 -21.01 12.96 51.02
CA LYS A 513 -22.09 13.06 51.99
C LYS A 513 -22.41 14.52 52.31
N ASN A 514 -23.54 14.73 52.99
CA ASN A 514 -23.77 15.98 53.69
C ASN A 514 -22.87 16.01 54.92
N ILE A 515 -22.08 17.08 55.04
CA ILE A 515 -21.28 17.40 56.22
C ILE A 515 -22.02 18.48 56.99
N THR A 516 -22.46 18.08 58.18
CA THR A 516 -23.16 18.92 59.14
C THR A 516 -22.65 18.58 60.54
N VAL A 517 -22.16 19.58 61.27
CA VAL A 517 -21.74 19.45 62.68
C VAL A 517 -22.59 20.40 63.51
N SER A 518 -22.87 20.05 64.77
CA SER A 518 -23.62 20.92 65.68
C SER A 518 -22.94 22.29 65.81
N GLY A 519 -23.72 23.36 65.70
CA GLY A 519 -23.22 24.74 65.65
C GLY A 519 -23.05 25.32 64.23
N MET A 520 -22.81 24.50 63.20
CA MET A 520 -22.56 25.00 61.84
C MET A 520 -23.77 25.71 61.22
N GLN A 521 -23.50 26.86 60.61
CA GLN A 521 -24.45 27.68 59.83
C GLN A 521 -24.42 27.32 58.33
N THR A 522 -23.29 26.77 57.86
CA THR A 522 -23.10 26.30 56.48
C THR A 522 -23.12 24.78 56.40
N GLU A 523 -24.16 24.21 55.79
CA GLU A 523 -24.19 22.81 55.37
C GLU A 523 -23.30 22.63 54.13
N THR A 524 -22.38 21.66 54.16
CA THR A 524 -21.53 21.35 53.00
C THR A 524 -21.87 19.98 52.44
N ARG A 525 -22.45 19.91 51.24
CA ARG A 525 -22.59 18.64 50.53
C ARG A 525 -21.35 18.38 49.68
N VAL A 526 -20.73 17.24 49.91
CA VAL A 526 -19.49 16.81 49.27
C VAL A 526 -19.81 15.87 48.10
N GLU A 527 -19.28 16.13 46.92
CA GLU A 527 -19.43 15.27 45.74
C GLU A 527 -18.10 15.15 44.95
N GLU A 528 -18.08 14.38 43.87
CA GLU A 528 -16.86 14.16 43.07
C GLU A 528 -16.31 15.47 42.50
N GLY A 529 -15.09 15.84 42.86
CA GLY A 529 -14.44 17.08 42.41
C GLY A 529 -15.08 18.38 42.88
N ARG A 530 -16.09 18.37 43.77
CA ARG A 530 -16.86 19.58 44.12
C ARG A 530 -17.43 19.59 45.53
N ILE A 531 -17.63 20.79 46.06
CA ILE A 531 -18.46 21.05 47.23
C ILE A 531 -19.65 21.94 46.86
N ILE A 532 -20.80 21.63 47.43
CA ILE A 532 -22.02 22.42 47.31
C ILE A 532 -22.27 23.01 48.69
N LEU A 533 -21.98 24.30 48.82
CA LEU A 533 -22.23 25.05 50.03
C LEU A 533 -23.70 25.48 50.04
N LYS A 534 -24.43 25.02 51.05
CA LYS A 534 -25.77 25.48 51.37
C LYS A 534 -25.70 26.22 52.69
N LYS A 535 -26.26 27.43 52.78
CA LYS A 535 -26.64 27.93 54.10
C LYS A 535 -27.87 27.12 54.53
N LYS A 536 -27.91 26.70 55.79
CA LYS A 536 -28.86 25.70 56.32
C LYS A 536 -30.31 26.01 55.94
N GLY A 537 -30.92 25.20 55.05
CA GLY A 537 -32.33 25.37 54.62
C GLY A 537 -32.71 25.17 53.14
N GLU A 538 -31.84 24.68 52.23
CA GLU A 538 -32.12 24.65 50.77
C GLU A 538 -32.30 23.24 50.11
N PRO A 539 -33.34 23.01 49.27
CA PRO A 539 -33.52 21.77 48.48
C PRO A 539 -32.49 21.52 47.34
N ASN A 540 -32.59 20.39 46.59
CA ASN A 540 -31.77 20.06 45.39
C ASN A 540 -32.55 19.20 44.35
N TYR A 541 -32.17 19.21 43.05
CA TYR A 541 -32.87 18.49 41.95
C TYR A 541 -31.93 17.91 40.86
N ILE A 542 -32.48 17.16 39.89
CA ILE A 542 -31.80 16.67 38.66
C ILE A 542 -32.66 17.02 37.42
N ILE A 543 -32.09 17.62 36.36
CA ILE A 543 -32.83 17.91 35.12
C ILE A 543 -32.93 16.68 34.18
N ARG A 544 -34.05 16.57 33.45
CA ARG A 544 -34.28 15.63 32.35
C ARG A 544 -34.84 16.38 31.13
N THR A 545 -34.48 15.92 29.92
CA THR A 545 -34.88 16.56 28.65
C THR A 545 -35.27 15.52 27.59
N ASN A 546 -36.23 15.85 26.73
CA ASN A 546 -36.62 15.08 25.55
C ASN A 546 -37.18 16.01 24.46
N THR A 547 -36.53 16.16 23.30
CA THR A 547 -37.08 16.94 22.17
C THR A 547 -38.21 16.18 21.48
N ASN A 548 -39.38 16.79 21.42
CA ASN A 548 -40.58 16.23 20.79
C ASN A 548 -40.67 16.60 19.29
N SER A 549 -40.23 17.81 18.91
CA SER A 549 -40.21 18.23 17.50
C SER A 549 -39.20 19.36 17.24
N MET A 550 -38.70 19.48 15.99
CA MET A 550 -37.88 20.60 15.54
C MET A 550 -37.91 20.77 14.01
N TYR A 551 -37.98 22.02 13.54
CA TYR A 551 -38.21 22.43 12.15
C TYR A 551 -37.54 23.77 11.84
N GLY A 552 -37.28 24.06 10.56
CA GLY A 552 -36.88 25.38 10.08
C GLY A 552 -38.09 26.16 9.58
N PHE A 553 -38.09 27.47 9.77
CA PHE A 553 -39.18 28.36 9.41
C PHE A 553 -38.64 29.67 8.83
N HIS A 554 -39.04 30.01 7.61
CA HIS A 554 -38.75 31.30 7.00
C HIS A 554 -40.00 32.18 7.09
N ARG A 555 -39.88 33.34 7.74
CA ARG A 555 -40.94 34.34 7.81
C ARG A 555 -40.76 35.36 6.68
N GLY A 556 -41.87 35.84 6.11
CA GLY A 556 -41.89 36.78 4.99
C GLY A 556 -41.32 38.19 5.26
N ASP A 557 -40.85 38.44 6.48
CA ASP A 557 -40.03 39.61 6.86
C ASP A 557 -38.53 39.41 6.54
N GLY A 558 -38.13 38.24 6.03
CA GLY A 558 -36.75 37.89 5.71
C GLY A 558 -35.96 37.30 6.88
N ASN A 559 -36.64 36.91 7.96
CA ASN A 559 -36.08 36.24 9.13
C ASN A 559 -36.23 34.72 9.06
N ASP A 560 -35.11 34.04 9.33
CA ASP A 560 -35.00 32.59 9.39
C ASP A 560 -35.01 32.13 10.84
N TYR A 561 -35.76 31.08 11.15
CA TYR A 561 -35.89 30.52 12.48
C TYR A 561 -35.68 29.01 12.49
N ILE A 562 -35.20 28.48 13.61
CA ILE A 562 -35.45 27.09 14.01
C ILE A 562 -36.51 27.13 15.10
N ILE A 563 -37.55 26.33 14.97
CA ILE A 563 -38.64 26.21 15.94
C ILE A 563 -38.78 24.75 16.39
N GLY A 564 -39.20 24.50 17.62
CA GLY A 564 -39.36 23.14 18.14
C GLY A 564 -40.12 23.08 19.47
N THR A 565 -40.21 21.88 20.04
CA THR A 565 -40.88 21.62 21.34
C THR A 565 -40.13 20.54 22.11
N ALA A 566 -40.08 20.63 23.46
CA ALA A 566 -39.37 19.66 24.29
C ALA A 566 -39.99 19.45 25.67
N ASP A 567 -40.01 18.21 26.15
CA ASP A 567 -40.28 17.91 27.56
C ASP A 567 -39.02 18.16 28.40
N ILE A 568 -39.09 19.16 29.28
CA ILE A 568 -38.02 19.48 30.24
C ILE A 568 -38.61 19.45 31.64
N PHE A 569 -37.94 18.78 32.58
CA PHE A 569 -38.39 18.73 33.97
C PHE A 569 -37.25 18.51 34.95
N LEU A 570 -37.52 18.84 36.22
CA LEU A 570 -36.65 18.48 37.33
C LEU A 570 -37.16 17.20 37.99
N SER A 571 -36.26 16.42 38.57
CA SER A 571 -36.51 15.22 39.33
C SER A 571 -35.99 15.46 40.75
N ASP A 572 -36.80 15.21 41.76
CA ASP A 572 -36.37 15.31 43.17
C ASP A 572 -35.52 14.09 43.58
N GLU A 573 -35.04 14.09 44.83
CA GLU A 573 -34.20 13.00 45.36
C GLU A 573 -34.95 11.65 45.47
N ASN A 574 -36.28 11.64 45.31
CA ASN A 574 -37.14 10.45 45.26
C ASN A 574 -37.54 10.05 43.83
N GLY A 575 -37.09 10.79 42.81
CA GLY A 575 -37.40 10.54 41.40
C GLY A 575 -38.69 11.21 40.89
N ASN A 576 -39.43 11.95 41.70
CA ASN A 576 -40.69 12.58 41.30
C ASN A 576 -40.46 13.72 40.29
N ARG A 577 -41.37 13.87 39.30
CA ARG A 577 -41.34 14.99 38.34
C ARG A 577 -41.75 16.29 39.04
N VAL A 578 -40.81 17.22 39.16
CA VAL A 578 -40.99 18.59 39.66
C VAL A 578 -40.95 19.57 38.48
N LYS A 579 -41.92 20.47 38.43
CA LYS A 579 -41.95 21.54 37.42
C LYS A 579 -40.89 22.60 37.78
N PRO A 580 -39.94 22.94 36.87
CA PRO A 580 -39.02 24.06 37.10
C PRO A 580 -39.75 25.41 37.09
N ARG A 581 -39.18 26.39 37.79
CA ARG A 581 -39.64 27.79 37.80
C ARG A 581 -39.33 28.53 36.51
N GLU A 582 -38.19 28.20 35.90
CA GLU A 582 -37.67 28.83 34.69
C GLU A 582 -36.97 27.75 33.86
N VAL A 583 -37.09 27.82 32.54
CA VAL A 583 -36.33 26.99 31.60
C VAL A 583 -35.72 27.88 30.52
N LYS A 584 -34.44 27.68 30.26
CA LYS A 584 -33.69 28.32 29.17
C LYS A 584 -33.14 27.22 28.26
N ILE A 585 -33.26 27.41 26.96
CA ILE A 585 -32.63 26.53 25.97
C ILE A 585 -31.61 27.38 25.21
N TYR A 586 -30.42 26.85 24.94
CA TYR A 586 -29.38 27.57 24.22
C TYR A 586 -28.52 26.64 23.36
N ALA A 587 -28.06 27.16 22.22
CA ALA A 587 -27.06 26.53 21.37
C ALA A 587 -25.67 26.99 21.79
N GLU A 588 -24.73 26.06 21.97
CA GLU A 588 -23.35 26.34 22.40
C GLU A 588 -22.34 25.92 21.33
N LYS A 589 -21.43 26.84 20.99
CA LYS A 589 -20.29 26.58 20.10
C LYS A 589 -19.07 27.32 20.65
N ASN A 590 -17.96 26.61 20.82
CA ASN A 590 -16.70 27.16 21.34
C ASN A 590 -16.85 27.92 22.69
N GLY A 591 -17.80 27.51 23.54
CA GLY A 591 -18.11 28.18 24.81
C GLY A 591 -19.05 29.40 24.73
N ASN A 592 -19.38 29.86 23.53
CA ASN A 592 -20.36 30.94 23.32
C ASN A 592 -21.78 30.37 23.30
N LYS A 593 -22.69 31.00 24.06
CA LYS A 593 -24.11 30.62 24.14
C LYS A 593 -24.98 31.53 23.28
N THR A 594 -25.86 30.94 22.47
CA THR A 594 -26.93 31.64 21.76
C THR A 594 -28.27 31.09 22.24
N TYR A 595 -29.07 31.92 22.92
CA TYR A 595 -30.31 31.49 23.55
C TYR A 595 -31.47 31.37 22.55
N PHE A 596 -32.33 30.40 22.79
CA PHE A 596 -33.66 30.29 22.18
C PHE A 596 -34.66 31.10 23.03
N ASN A 597 -35.67 31.69 22.40
CA ASN A 597 -36.87 32.10 23.12
C ASN A 597 -37.64 30.82 23.49
N VAL A 598 -38.14 30.72 24.71
CA VAL A 598 -38.89 29.54 25.21
C VAL A 598 -40.27 30.00 25.67
N TYR A 599 -41.30 29.27 25.25
CA TYR A 599 -42.71 29.57 25.39
C TYR A 599 -43.48 28.40 26.00
N ASN A 600 -44.52 28.73 26.76
CA ASN A 600 -45.54 27.80 27.26
C ASN A 600 -45.02 26.69 28.21
N ASP A 601 -45.96 25.96 28.82
CA ASP A 601 -45.68 24.83 29.71
C ASP A 601 -45.15 23.57 29.00
N ARG A 602 -45.10 23.58 27.66
CA ARG A 602 -44.52 22.52 26.82
C ARG A 602 -43.13 22.86 26.28
N TYR A 603 -42.56 23.98 26.72
CA TYR A 603 -41.27 24.50 26.29
C TYR A 603 -41.15 24.48 24.76
N ASP A 604 -42.12 25.11 24.10
CA ASP A 604 -42.07 25.41 22.68
C ASP A 604 -40.95 26.45 22.50
N PHE A 605 -40.00 26.26 21.58
CA PHE A 605 -38.79 27.10 21.50
C PHE A 605 -38.50 27.60 20.09
N GLU A 606 -37.87 28.77 19.96
CA GLU A 606 -37.40 29.32 18.69
C GLU A 606 -36.01 29.97 18.78
N LEU A 607 -35.25 29.92 17.68
CA LEU A 607 -33.96 30.60 17.52
C LEU A 607 -33.93 31.35 16.18
N LEU A 608 -33.75 32.67 16.23
CA LEU A 608 -33.50 33.50 15.05
C LEU A 608 -32.11 33.17 14.48
N LEU A 609 -32.06 32.57 13.29
CA LEU A 609 -30.84 32.13 12.61
C LEU A 609 -30.06 33.24 11.93
N ASN A 610 -30.68 34.38 11.58
CA ASN A 610 -30.07 35.42 10.73
C ASN A 610 -28.65 35.84 11.17
N ASN A 611 -28.42 35.93 12.48
CA ASN A 611 -27.14 36.36 13.06
C ASN A 611 -26.29 35.22 13.66
N VAL A 612 -26.74 33.96 13.58
CA VAL A 612 -26.00 32.80 14.13
C VAL A 612 -24.85 32.39 13.19
N GLU A 613 -23.63 32.26 13.71
CA GLU A 613 -22.47 31.88 12.90
C GLU A 613 -22.62 30.47 12.29
N ALA A 614 -22.01 30.21 11.14
CA ALA A 614 -21.93 28.86 10.59
C ALA A 614 -21.04 27.96 11.49
N GLY A 615 -21.38 26.68 11.60
CA GLY A 615 -20.68 25.69 12.41
C GLY A 615 -21.64 24.73 13.11
N GLU A 616 -21.06 23.77 13.85
CA GLU A 616 -21.81 22.82 14.67
C GLU A 616 -22.01 23.35 16.10
N TYR A 617 -23.22 23.20 16.62
CA TYR A 617 -23.65 23.65 17.94
C TYR A 617 -24.21 22.49 18.76
N THR A 618 -23.86 22.42 20.05
CA THR A 618 -24.54 21.54 21.01
C THR A 618 -25.68 22.30 21.67
N ILE A 619 -26.90 21.76 21.66
CA ILE A 619 -28.06 22.39 22.33
C ILE A 619 -28.14 21.89 23.78
N TYR A 620 -28.31 22.81 24.72
CA TYR A 620 -28.50 22.54 26.14
C TYR A 620 -29.83 23.11 26.64
N ALA A 621 -30.38 22.47 27.68
CA ALA A 621 -31.42 23.04 28.52
C ALA A 621 -30.86 23.34 29.92
N GLU A 622 -31.21 24.52 30.44
CA GLU A 622 -31.03 24.95 31.82
C GLU A 622 -32.42 25.06 32.47
N ALA A 623 -32.62 24.49 33.65
CA ALA A 623 -33.89 24.51 34.37
C ALA A 623 -33.67 24.95 35.83
N THR A 624 -34.36 26.00 36.27
CA THR A 624 -34.23 26.56 37.64
C THR A 624 -35.29 25.96 38.55
N GLY A 625 -34.88 25.37 39.67
CA GLY A 625 -35.77 24.72 40.64
C GLY A 625 -36.43 25.69 41.63
N ASN A 626 -37.34 25.15 42.46
CA ASN A 626 -37.98 25.93 43.54
C ASN A 626 -37.02 26.41 44.63
N ASN A 627 -35.79 25.89 44.64
CA ASN A 627 -34.65 26.31 45.44
C ASN A 627 -33.80 27.42 44.80
N GLY A 628 -34.23 27.99 43.66
CA GLY A 628 -33.48 29.03 42.95
C GLY A 628 -32.21 28.55 42.24
N LYS A 629 -31.92 27.26 42.24
CA LYS A 629 -30.71 26.67 41.61
C LYS A 629 -31.02 26.20 40.21
N THR A 630 -30.11 26.45 39.27
CA THR A 630 -30.23 26.07 37.86
C THR A 630 -29.44 24.80 37.57
N TYR A 631 -30.08 23.83 36.92
CA TYR A 631 -29.52 22.54 36.52
C TYR A 631 -29.41 22.50 35.00
N ARG A 632 -28.35 21.90 34.44
CA ARG A 632 -28.09 21.88 33.00
C ARG A 632 -27.88 20.46 32.47
N GLU A 633 -28.47 20.16 31.31
CA GLU A 633 -28.24 18.92 30.56
C GLU A 633 -28.30 19.19 29.04
N LYS A 634 -27.64 18.35 28.23
CA LYS A 634 -27.74 18.39 26.77
C LYS A 634 -29.16 18.03 26.34
N LEU A 635 -29.74 18.84 25.46
CA LEU A 635 -31.09 18.59 24.93
C LEU A 635 -31.08 17.32 24.07
N TRP A 636 -31.84 16.31 24.49
CA TRP A 636 -31.86 15.01 23.82
C TRP A 636 -32.67 15.02 22.51
N ILE A 637 -32.01 14.70 21.39
CA ILE A 637 -32.63 14.67 20.05
C ILE A 637 -32.74 13.22 19.55
N GLY A 638 -33.96 12.72 19.47
CA GLY A 638 -34.29 11.39 18.96
C GLY A 638 -33.93 11.20 17.48
N SER A 639 -33.60 9.98 17.08
CA SER A 639 -33.14 9.65 15.72
C SER A 639 -34.12 10.04 14.62
N GLY A 640 -35.43 9.93 14.87
CA GLY A 640 -36.49 10.32 13.91
C GLY A 640 -36.60 11.83 13.62
N LEU A 641 -35.92 12.69 14.39
CA LEU A 641 -35.88 14.14 14.18
C LEU A 641 -34.63 14.60 13.40
N ARG A 642 -33.69 13.71 13.08
CA ARG A 642 -32.38 14.04 12.48
C ARG A 642 -32.46 14.15 10.96
N ARG A 643 -32.49 15.38 10.44
CA ARG A 643 -32.66 15.70 9.01
C ARG A 643 -32.21 17.14 8.71
N ASP A 644 -32.06 17.45 7.43
CA ASP A 644 -32.11 18.82 6.93
C ASP A 644 -33.50 19.41 7.21
N ILE A 645 -33.56 20.62 7.78
CA ILE A 645 -34.81 21.35 8.07
C ILE A 645 -34.91 22.68 7.32
N THR A 646 -34.02 22.93 6.35
CA THR A 646 -34.01 24.18 5.59
C THR A 646 -35.19 24.27 4.62
N VAL A 647 -35.98 25.34 4.75
CA VAL A 647 -37.10 25.64 3.86
C VAL A 647 -36.73 26.66 2.77
N ASN A 648 -37.66 26.89 1.84
CA ASN A 648 -37.50 27.91 0.81
C ASN A 648 -37.41 29.31 1.44
N GLY A 649 -36.57 30.19 0.87
CA GLY A 649 -36.28 31.53 1.39
C GLY A 649 -35.18 31.61 2.45
N MET A 650 -34.84 30.52 3.15
CA MET A 650 -33.80 30.57 4.19
C MET A 650 -32.40 30.85 3.64
N LYS A 651 -31.67 31.76 4.28
CA LYS A 651 -30.29 32.19 3.95
C LYS A 651 -29.21 31.30 4.57
N LYS A 652 -29.60 30.29 5.35
CA LYS A 652 -28.70 29.31 5.98
C LYS A 652 -29.24 27.89 5.84
N VAL A 653 -28.33 26.94 5.70
CA VAL A 653 -28.62 25.52 5.80
C VAL A 653 -28.63 25.14 7.28
N ALA A 654 -29.61 24.35 7.74
CA ALA A 654 -29.76 23.94 9.13
C ALA A 654 -30.04 22.44 9.19
N ILE A 655 -29.11 21.66 9.72
CA ILE A 655 -29.15 20.20 9.76
C ILE A 655 -29.17 19.72 11.22
N ILE A 656 -30.17 18.91 11.54
CA ILE A 656 -30.36 18.31 12.86
C ILE A 656 -29.68 16.94 12.89
N SER A 657 -28.85 16.70 13.91
CA SER A 657 -28.24 15.41 14.23
C SER A 657 -28.36 15.14 15.75
N ASN A 658 -27.31 14.64 16.39
CA ASN A 658 -27.14 14.78 17.86
C ASN A 658 -26.80 16.23 18.28
N ASN A 659 -26.51 17.09 17.29
CA ASN A 659 -26.14 18.48 17.37
C ASN A 659 -26.93 19.28 16.32
N LEU A 660 -26.71 20.59 16.24
CA LEU A 660 -27.27 21.44 15.20
C LEU A 660 -26.12 22.00 14.33
N LEU A 661 -26.07 21.63 13.05
CA LEU A 661 -25.12 22.17 12.08
C LEU A 661 -25.78 23.30 11.29
N ILE A 662 -25.14 24.47 11.26
CA ILE A 662 -25.58 25.66 10.52
C ILE A 662 -24.53 25.98 9.45
N GLU A 663 -24.93 26.18 8.19
CA GLU A 663 -24.01 26.57 7.11
C GLU A 663 -24.53 27.82 6.36
N LYS A 664 -23.62 28.62 5.80
CA LYS A 664 -23.97 29.81 5.02
C LYS A 664 -24.48 29.39 3.63
N ARG A 665 -25.70 29.79 3.26
CA ARG A 665 -26.27 29.54 1.93
C ARG A 665 -25.89 30.71 1.01
N GLU A 666 -24.85 30.53 0.20
CA GLU A 666 -24.49 31.51 -0.86
C GLU A 666 -25.31 31.28 -2.12
N LYS A 667 -25.53 29.99 -2.45
CA LYS A 667 -26.28 29.51 -3.61
C LYS A 667 -27.33 28.51 -3.16
N ASP A 668 -28.42 28.43 -3.91
CA ASP A 668 -29.44 27.40 -3.74
C ASP A 668 -29.42 26.40 -4.92
N ILE A 669 -29.71 25.13 -4.63
CA ILE A 669 -29.86 24.10 -5.64
C ILE A 669 -31.34 24.02 -5.99
N GLU A 670 -31.75 24.63 -7.09
CA GLU A 670 -33.08 24.37 -7.67
C GLU A 670 -33.03 23.04 -8.42
N TYR A 671 -34.03 22.18 -8.20
CA TYR A 671 -34.14 20.91 -8.90
C TYR A 671 -35.58 20.56 -9.27
N GLU A 672 -35.73 19.80 -10.35
CA GLU A 672 -36.99 19.19 -10.76
C GLU A 672 -36.77 17.68 -11.00
N LEU A 673 -37.58 16.84 -10.35
CA LEU A 673 -37.59 15.39 -10.56
C LEU A 673 -38.54 15.06 -11.70
N GLU A 674 -37.97 14.58 -12.81
CA GLU A 674 -38.70 14.21 -14.01
C GLU A 674 -38.85 12.69 -14.10
N GLN A 675 -40.10 12.21 -14.10
CA GLN A 675 -40.42 10.78 -14.11
C GLN A 675 -39.63 9.95 -13.06
N PRO A 676 -39.59 10.36 -11.77
CA PRO A 676 -39.04 9.50 -10.74
C PRO A 676 -39.92 8.25 -10.63
N GLU A 677 -39.32 7.06 -10.60
CA GLU A 677 -40.02 5.79 -10.42
C GLU A 677 -39.35 4.91 -9.35
N LEU A 678 -40.18 4.33 -8.49
CA LEU A 678 -39.81 3.28 -7.54
C LEU A 678 -40.36 1.94 -8.05
N VAL A 679 -39.49 1.13 -8.66
CA VAL A 679 -39.87 -0.11 -9.36
C VAL A 679 -39.26 -1.36 -8.74
N ALA A 680 -39.92 -2.48 -9.02
CA ALA A 680 -39.33 -3.80 -8.92
C ALA A 680 -39.14 -4.32 -10.35
N LEU A 681 -37.92 -4.75 -10.68
CA LEU A 681 -37.66 -5.40 -11.96
C LEU A 681 -38.09 -6.87 -11.92
N VAL A 682 -38.13 -7.52 -13.09
CA VAL A 682 -38.48 -8.95 -13.25
C VAL A 682 -37.48 -9.88 -12.52
N ASP A 683 -36.28 -9.39 -12.21
CA ASP A 683 -35.27 -10.06 -11.36
C ASP A 683 -35.30 -9.60 -9.90
N GLU A 684 -36.46 -9.11 -9.44
CA GLU A 684 -36.83 -8.77 -8.05
C GLU A 684 -36.02 -7.63 -7.38
N ARG A 685 -35.06 -7.03 -8.10
CA ARG A 685 -34.31 -5.85 -7.66
C ARG A 685 -35.24 -4.64 -7.45
N GLN A 686 -35.07 -3.94 -6.33
CA GLN A 686 -35.75 -2.71 -5.99
C GLN A 686 -34.89 -1.52 -6.45
N TYR A 687 -35.45 -0.71 -7.35
CA TYR A 687 -34.77 0.45 -7.94
C TYR A 687 -35.55 1.72 -7.66
N ILE A 688 -34.82 2.80 -7.37
CA ILE A 688 -35.28 4.17 -7.60
C ILE A 688 -34.45 4.74 -8.76
N TYR A 689 -35.13 5.28 -9.78
CA TYR A 689 -34.47 5.90 -10.92
C TYR A 689 -35.34 7.02 -11.50
N GLY A 690 -34.74 7.86 -12.35
CA GLY A 690 -35.47 8.91 -13.05
C GLY A 690 -34.52 9.91 -13.70
N ASN A 691 -35.09 11.02 -14.17
CA ASN A 691 -34.34 12.18 -14.62
C ASN A 691 -34.49 13.35 -13.63
N LEU A 692 -33.54 14.27 -13.71
CA LEU A 692 -33.33 15.34 -12.76
C LEU A 692 -32.79 16.55 -13.52
N THR A 693 -33.51 17.67 -13.54
CA THR A 693 -32.95 18.96 -13.98
C THR A 693 -32.42 19.70 -12.76
N VAL A 694 -31.17 20.19 -12.81
CA VAL A 694 -30.48 20.86 -11.67
C VAL A 694 -29.96 22.23 -12.08
N LYS A 695 -30.28 23.25 -11.29
CA LYS A 695 -29.73 24.61 -11.45
C LYS A 695 -29.14 25.09 -10.14
N LEU A 696 -27.98 25.75 -10.20
CA LEU A 696 -27.33 26.33 -9.03
C LEU A 696 -27.51 27.85 -9.06
N LYS A 697 -28.40 28.36 -8.21
CA LYS A 697 -28.87 29.75 -8.24
C LYS A 697 -28.18 30.61 -7.19
N GLU A 698 -27.62 31.73 -7.61
CA GLU A 698 -27.06 32.76 -6.73
C GLU A 698 -28.17 33.48 -5.97
N ILE A 699 -28.18 33.41 -4.64
CA ILE A 699 -29.25 34.00 -3.81
C ILE A 699 -29.21 35.54 -3.85
N SER A 700 -28.03 36.12 -4.08
CA SER A 700 -27.82 37.58 -4.08
C SER A 700 -28.45 38.31 -5.26
N ASN A 701 -28.62 37.64 -6.41
CA ASN A 701 -29.06 38.28 -7.66
C ASN A 701 -29.98 37.40 -8.54
N ASN A 702 -30.40 36.22 -8.07
CA ASN A 702 -31.22 35.24 -8.81
C ASN A 702 -30.62 34.75 -10.15
N SER A 703 -29.32 34.93 -10.39
CA SER A 703 -28.63 34.35 -11.57
C SER A 703 -28.25 32.88 -11.36
N TYR A 704 -27.85 32.17 -12.42
CA TYR A 704 -27.44 30.76 -12.34
C TYR A 704 -25.93 30.61 -12.58
N THR A 705 -25.28 29.78 -11.75
CA THR A 705 -23.87 29.38 -11.88
C THR A 705 -23.76 28.07 -12.66
N GLY A 706 -22.75 27.95 -13.52
CA GLY A 706 -22.40 26.68 -14.15
C GLY A 706 -22.01 25.58 -13.14
N ILE A 707 -22.56 24.39 -13.35
CA ILE A 707 -22.35 23.21 -12.52
C ILE A 707 -21.20 22.37 -13.08
N ARG A 708 -20.26 22.00 -12.20
CA ARG A 708 -19.12 21.12 -12.51
C ARG A 708 -19.45 19.65 -12.30
N ASN A 709 -20.21 19.32 -11.26
CA ASN A 709 -20.56 17.95 -10.91
C ASN A 709 -21.87 17.87 -10.12
N VAL A 710 -22.57 16.73 -10.23
CA VAL A 710 -23.77 16.42 -9.44
C VAL A 710 -23.66 15.00 -8.91
N LYS A 711 -23.96 14.85 -7.62
CA LYS A 711 -24.01 13.58 -6.90
C LYS A 711 -25.29 13.50 -6.09
N ILE A 712 -25.80 12.29 -5.87
CA ILE A 712 -26.94 12.04 -4.98
C ILE A 712 -26.53 10.94 -4.01
N TYR A 713 -26.92 11.09 -2.74
CA TYR A 713 -26.54 10.18 -1.66
C TYR A 713 -27.76 9.81 -0.82
N ALA A 714 -27.83 8.54 -0.41
CA ALA A 714 -28.62 8.10 0.75
C ALA A 714 -27.66 7.92 1.94
N GLU A 715 -27.76 8.80 2.93
CA GLU A 715 -26.87 8.83 4.10
C GLU A 715 -27.59 8.45 5.39
N LYS A 716 -26.91 7.67 6.24
CA LYS A 716 -27.28 7.45 7.64
C LYS A 716 -26.02 7.42 8.50
N ASP A 717 -26.05 8.11 9.63
CA ASP A 717 -24.98 8.11 10.66
C ASP A 717 -23.55 8.30 10.09
N GLY A 718 -23.40 9.16 9.06
CA GLY A 718 -22.13 9.44 8.37
C GLY A 718 -21.78 8.48 7.22
N VAL A 719 -22.51 7.38 7.05
CA VAL A 719 -22.31 6.40 5.97
C VAL A 719 -23.09 6.83 4.73
N LYS A 720 -22.36 7.19 3.67
CA LYS A 720 -22.92 7.70 2.40
C LYS A 720 -22.99 6.62 1.33
N ASN A 721 -24.21 6.28 0.91
CA ASN A 721 -24.45 5.37 -0.21
C ASN A 721 -24.76 6.19 -1.46
N GLN A 722 -23.88 6.16 -2.46
CA GLN A 722 -23.98 7.04 -3.63
C GLN A 722 -24.88 6.43 -4.73
N PHE A 723 -25.70 7.28 -5.35
CA PHE A 723 -26.47 6.95 -6.54
C PHE A 723 -25.55 6.98 -7.78
N TYR A 724 -25.90 6.19 -8.80
CA TYR A 724 -25.38 6.44 -10.13
C TYR A 724 -26.01 7.74 -10.65
N VAL A 725 -25.17 8.67 -11.13
CA VAL A 725 -25.61 9.95 -11.70
C VAL A 725 -24.83 10.19 -12.98
N LYS A 726 -25.54 10.51 -14.07
CA LYS A 726 -24.96 10.76 -15.39
C LYS A 726 -25.56 12.02 -16.00
N ASN A 727 -24.73 12.99 -16.37
CA ASN A 727 -25.17 14.14 -17.15
C ASN A 727 -25.65 13.67 -18.55
N ILE A 728 -26.84 14.12 -18.96
CA ILE A 728 -27.49 13.77 -20.24
C ILE A 728 -27.75 15.01 -21.13
N GLY A 729 -27.13 16.15 -20.81
CA GLY A 729 -27.21 17.42 -21.55
C GLY A 729 -28.14 18.46 -20.92
N ASN A 730 -27.93 19.74 -21.23
CA ASN A 730 -28.78 20.88 -20.81
C ASN A 730 -29.19 20.86 -19.31
N GLU A 731 -28.21 20.82 -18.40
CA GLU A 731 -28.44 20.83 -16.94
C GLU A 731 -29.27 19.63 -16.40
N ARG A 732 -29.44 18.61 -17.24
CA ARG A 732 -30.28 17.43 -16.97
C ARG A 732 -29.41 16.20 -16.73
N TYR A 733 -29.82 15.39 -15.76
CA TYR A 733 -29.08 14.26 -15.22
C TYR A 733 -30.01 13.06 -15.12
N TYR A 734 -29.53 11.90 -15.58
CA TYR A 734 -30.12 10.61 -15.25
C TYR A 734 -29.57 10.15 -13.90
N TYR A 735 -30.41 9.53 -13.07
CA TYR A 735 -29.95 8.84 -11.87
C TYR A 735 -30.61 7.47 -11.71
N ASP A 736 -29.88 6.54 -11.11
CA ASP A 736 -30.41 5.26 -10.62
C ASP A 736 -29.74 4.84 -9.30
N PHE A 737 -30.45 4.04 -8.52
CA PHE A 737 -29.95 3.47 -7.27
C PHE A 737 -30.66 2.15 -6.94
N ILE A 738 -29.86 1.10 -6.75
CA ILE A 738 -30.29 -0.22 -6.28
C ILE A 738 -30.51 -0.12 -4.78
N ILE A 739 -31.74 -0.29 -4.30
CA ILE A 739 -32.07 -0.13 -2.86
C ILE A 739 -31.63 -1.36 -2.05
N ASN A 740 -31.47 -2.53 -2.71
CA ASN A 740 -31.20 -3.82 -2.06
C ASN A 740 -29.90 -3.90 -1.23
N HIS A 741 -28.93 -2.98 -1.39
CA HIS A 741 -27.68 -2.97 -0.60
C HIS A 741 -27.79 -2.20 0.73
N LEU A 742 -28.87 -1.46 0.92
CA LEU A 742 -29.10 -0.73 2.17
C LEU A 742 -29.57 -1.69 3.27
N LYS A 743 -29.27 -1.36 4.52
CA LYS A 743 -29.64 -2.16 5.68
C LYS A 743 -31.11 -1.95 6.04
N ASN A 744 -31.70 -2.97 6.67
CA ASN A 744 -33.07 -2.91 7.16
C ASN A 744 -33.20 -2.14 8.48
N PHE A 745 -34.42 -1.67 8.73
CA PHE A 745 -34.81 -0.84 9.87
C PHE A 745 -34.03 0.49 9.96
N GLU A 746 -33.59 0.99 8.82
CA GLU A 746 -32.78 2.20 8.71
C GLU A 746 -33.55 3.31 7.98
N ASN A 747 -33.48 4.52 8.54
CA ASN A 747 -33.88 5.77 7.87
C ASN A 747 -32.64 6.37 7.22
N TYR A 748 -32.68 6.55 5.91
CA TYR A 748 -31.66 7.24 5.13
C TYR A 748 -32.18 8.61 4.70
N ASN A 749 -31.37 9.64 4.92
CA ASN A 749 -31.60 10.98 4.37
C ASN A 749 -31.08 11.00 2.92
N ILE A 750 -31.94 11.27 1.96
CA ILE A 750 -31.56 11.44 0.55
C ILE A 750 -31.34 12.92 0.25
N TYR A 751 -30.15 13.24 -0.27
CA TYR A 751 -29.78 14.60 -0.62
C TYR A 751 -28.93 14.65 -1.90
N ILE A 752 -28.95 15.82 -2.55
CA ILE A 752 -28.14 16.14 -3.72
C ILE A 752 -26.93 17.00 -3.30
N GLU A 753 -25.75 16.66 -3.82
CA GLU A 753 -24.52 17.45 -3.77
C GLU A 753 -24.24 18.03 -5.15
N VAL A 754 -24.07 19.35 -5.24
CA VAL A 754 -23.76 20.07 -6.47
C VAL A 754 -22.43 20.80 -6.30
N GLU A 755 -21.47 20.50 -7.16
CA GLU A 755 -20.15 21.15 -7.21
C GLU A 755 -20.19 22.28 -8.25
N ASP A 756 -19.84 23.51 -7.86
CA ASP A 756 -19.69 24.62 -8.81
C ASP A 756 -18.35 24.58 -9.55
N ASN A 757 -18.20 25.42 -10.59
CA ASN A 757 -16.97 25.48 -11.38
C ASN A 757 -15.70 25.81 -10.56
N ASN A 758 -15.83 26.41 -9.37
CA ASN A 758 -14.74 26.72 -8.46
C ASN A 758 -14.45 25.59 -7.45
N GLY A 759 -15.15 24.45 -7.55
CA GLY A 759 -15.00 23.31 -6.64
C GLY A 759 -15.74 23.46 -5.31
N ARG A 760 -16.64 24.45 -5.16
CA ARG A 760 -17.47 24.57 -3.95
C ARG A 760 -18.65 23.62 -4.03
N ILE A 761 -18.88 22.85 -2.96
CA ILE A 761 -19.96 21.88 -2.87
C ILE A 761 -21.12 22.47 -2.07
N TYR A 762 -22.32 22.42 -2.66
CA TYR A 762 -23.58 22.81 -2.06
C TYR A 762 -24.43 21.55 -1.83
N ARG A 763 -25.32 21.58 -0.81
CA ARG A 763 -26.19 20.45 -0.45
C ARG A 763 -27.65 20.88 -0.37
N ARG A 764 -28.57 19.97 -0.71
CA ARG A 764 -30.01 20.13 -0.48
C ARG A 764 -30.69 18.77 -0.34
N GLY A 765 -31.64 18.62 0.58
CA GLY A 765 -32.51 17.43 0.63
C GLY A 765 -33.27 17.21 -0.68
N LEU A 766 -33.31 15.95 -1.16
CA LEU A 766 -33.94 15.56 -2.43
C LEU A 766 -35.31 14.93 -2.16
N ASP A 767 -36.38 15.67 -2.41
CA ASP A 767 -37.75 15.35 -2.00
C ASP A 767 -38.48 14.49 -3.04
N PHE A 768 -38.75 13.23 -2.67
CA PHE A 768 -39.46 12.25 -3.47
C PHE A 768 -40.97 12.15 -3.15
N SER A 769 -41.52 13.05 -2.33
CA SER A 769 -42.95 13.04 -1.93
C SER A 769 -43.94 13.08 -3.09
N LYS A 770 -43.55 13.68 -4.23
CA LYS A 770 -44.36 13.78 -5.46
C LYS A 770 -44.37 12.49 -6.31
N LEU A 771 -43.71 11.42 -5.88
CA LEU A 771 -43.76 10.12 -6.54
C LEU A 771 -45.19 9.58 -6.66
N ARG A 772 -45.58 9.13 -7.86
CA ARG A 772 -46.82 8.36 -8.06
C ARG A 772 -46.87 7.06 -7.25
N LYS A 773 -45.70 6.49 -6.96
CA LYS A 773 -45.52 5.27 -6.17
C LYS A 773 -44.38 5.47 -5.17
N ASN A 774 -44.73 5.83 -3.95
CA ASN A 774 -43.78 6.08 -2.85
C ASN A 774 -43.55 4.85 -1.94
N ARG A 775 -44.18 3.71 -2.25
CA ARG A 775 -44.11 2.48 -1.46
C ARG A 775 -44.01 1.25 -2.35
N LEU A 776 -43.11 0.32 -2.00
CA LEU A 776 -42.85 -0.89 -2.77
C LEU A 776 -42.64 -2.11 -1.86
N THR A 777 -43.36 -3.19 -2.19
CA THR A 777 -43.16 -4.54 -1.67
C THR A 777 -42.98 -5.47 -2.88
N VAL A 778 -42.09 -6.44 -2.82
CA VAL A 778 -41.73 -7.31 -3.95
C VAL A 778 -41.81 -8.78 -3.51
N ARG A 779 -42.34 -9.66 -4.35
CA ARG A 779 -42.26 -11.11 -4.11
C ARG A 779 -40.77 -11.51 -4.09
N GLY A 780 -40.39 -12.45 -3.21
CA GLY A 780 -38.99 -12.86 -3.02
C GLY A 780 -38.19 -11.99 -2.05
N PHE A 781 -38.39 -10.67 -2.05
CA PHE A 781 -37.78 -9.78 -1.05
C PHE A 781 -38.69 -9.55 0.16
N ASN A 782 -38.26 -10.09 1.31
CA ASN A 782 -38.87 -9.86 2.62
C ASN A 782 -38.56 -8.46 3.20
N ARG A 783 -38.71 -7.41 2.38
CA ARG A 783 -38.40 -6.01 2.69
C ARG A 783 -39.40 -5.07 1.99
N LYS A 784 -39.81 -4.01 2.67
CA LYS A 784 -40.73 -2.97 2.20
C LYS A 784 -40.03 -1.61 2.23
N VAL A 785 -40.00 -0.93 1.09
CA VAL A 785 -39.39 0.41 0.96
C VAL A 785 -40.49 1.46 1.00
N ASN A 786 -40.30 2.49 1.82
CA ASN A 786 -41.14 3.68 1.87
C ASN A 786 -40.29 4.92 1.63
N LEU A 787 -40.74 5.80 0.74
CA LEU A 787 -40.16 7.11 0.49
C LEU A 787 -41.09 8.19 1.07
N GLN A 788 -40.57 9.08 1.90
CA GLN A 788 -41.33 10.13 2.58
C GLN A 788 -40.52 11.42 2.62
N GLY A 789 -40.92 12.41 1.84
CA GLY A 789 -40.15 13.65 1.71
C GLY A 789 -38.75 13.35 1.15
N THR A 790 -37.74 13.82 1.88
CA THR A 790 -36.31 13.56 1.64
C THR A 790 -35.81 12.22 2.19
N ASN A 791 -36.68 11.38 2.77
CA ASN A 791 -36.26 10.24 3.57
C ASN A 791 -36.66 8.91 2.92
N MET A 792 -35.82 7.89 3.08
CA MET A 792 -36.09 6.51 2.69
C MET A 792 -36.03 5.61 3.92
N TYR A 793 -37.15 4.94 4.20
CA TYR A 793 -37.27 3.98 5.30
C TYR A 793 -37.45 2.56 4.76
N ILE A 794 -36.57 1.66 5.17
CA ILE A 794 -36.58 0.26 4.74
C ILE A 794 -37.05 -0.61 5.91
N GLU A 795 -38.27 -1.12 5.81
CA GLU A 795 -38.86 -2.06 6.77
C GLU A 795 -38.50 -3.50 6.39
N GLN A 796 -38.04 -4.30 7.35
CA GLN A 796 -37.96 -5.75 7.16
C GLN A 796 -39.35 -6.37 7.31
N THR A 797 -39.67 -7.36 6.50
CA THR A 797 -40.88 -8.18 6.67
C THR A 797 -40.60 -9.63 7.05
N ASN A 798 -39.37 -10.16 6.91
CA ASN A 798 -38.83 -11.40 7.51
C ASN A 798 -37.28 -11.45 7.50
N ASN A 799 -36.67 -12.34 8.31
CA ASN A 799 -35.24 -12.38 8.68
C ASN A 799 -34.24 -13.06 7.70
N ASP A 800 -34.60 -13.37 6.46
CA ASP A 800 -33.75 -14.15 5.55
C ASP A 800 -32.92 -13.28 4.57
N GLU A 801 -31.72 -12.87 5.00
CA GLU A 801 -30.85 -11.96 4.24
C GLU A 801 -29.60 -12.63 3.63
N VAL A 802 -29.04 -11.98 2.60
CA VAL A 802 -27.63 -12.15 2.20
C VAL A 802 -26.88 -10.93 2.67
N ASP A 803 -25.76 -11.14 3.35
CA ASP A 803 -24.82 -10.07 3.69
C ASP A 803 -24.17 -9.52 2.42
N PHE A 804 -24.81 -8.52 1.79
CA PHE A 804 -24.31 -7.80 0.63
C PHE A 804 -23.78 -6.41 1.03
N GLU A 805 -22.62 -6.05 0.52
CA GLU A 805 -21.95 -4.78 0.79
C GLU A 805 -21.27 -4.27 -0.49
N GLN A 806 -21.35 -2.97 -0.74
CA GLN A 806 -20.53 -2.29 -1.75
C GLN A 806 -19.54 -1.38 -1.02
N GLY A 807 -18.27 -1.39 -1.43
CA GLY A 807 -17.25 -0.52 -0.87
C GLY A 807 -16.26 -0.01 -1.91
N ILE A 808 -15.35 0.85 -1.46
CA ILE A 808 -14.25 1.39 -2.25
C ILE A 808 -12.95 0.80 -1.70
N TYR A 809 -12.12 0.20 -2.56
CA TYR A 809 -10.83 -0.38 -2.17
C TYR A 809 -9.62 0.49 -2.55
N GLY A 810 -9.82 1.53 -3.36
CA GLY A 810 -8.74 2.40 -3.83
C GLY A 810 -9.19 3.49 -4.80
N GLN A 811 -8.23 4.08 -5.51
CA GLN A 811 -8.45 5.13 -6.51
C GLN A 811 -7.68 4.83 -7.80
N SER A 812 -8.25 5.16 -8.95
CA SER A 812 -7.58 4.99 -10.25
C SER A 812 -6.42 5.98 -10.42
N GLY A 813 -5.50 5.71 -11.34
CA GLY A 813 -4.36 6.59 -11.58
C GLY A 813 -4.76 8.03 -11.93
N LEU A 814 -5.76 8.21 -12.79
CA LEU A 814 -6.30 9.53 -13.12
C LEU A 814 -6.96 10.20 -11.90
N LYS A 815 -7.56 9.44 -10.98
CA LYS A 815 -8.13 9.98 -9.74
C LYS A 815 -7.03 10.51 -8.82
N VAL A 816 -5.95 9.74 -8.64
CA VAL A 816 -4.76 10.15 -7.85
C VAL A 816 -4.08 11.38 -8.45
N LYS A 817 -4.07 11.51 -9.79
CA LYS A 817 -3.60 12.70 -10.53
C LYS A 817 -4.50 13.95 -10.30
N GLY A 818 -5.74 13.79 -9.88
CA GLY A 818 -6.74 14.86 -9.80
C GLY A 818 -7.43 15.19 -11.14
N ASP A 819 -7.39 14.28 -12.11
CA ASP A 819 -8.06 14.39 -13.41
C ASP A 819 -9.56 14.05 -13.25
N SER A 820 -10.47 14.87 -13.80
CA SER A 820 -11.92 14.73 -13.60
C SER A 820 -12.52 13.44 -14.16
N ARG A 821 -11.78 12.73 -15.02
CA ARG A 821 -12.15 11.41 -15.55
C ARG A 821 -11.83 10.24 -14.60
N GLY A 822 -11.01 10.48 -13.57
CA GLY A 822 -10.59 9.46 -12.62
C GLY A 822 -11.72 8.97 -11.72
N GLN A 823 -11.66 7.69 -11.34
CA GLN A 823 -12.72 7.00 -10.61
C GLN A 823 -12.22 6.40 -9.30
N ASP A 824 -13.11 6.31 -8.31
CA ASP A 824 -12.86 5.53 -7.10
C ASP A 824 -13.13 4.04 -7.40
N LEU A 825 -12.24 3.15 -6.95
CA LEU A 825 -12.25 1.75 -7.31
C LEU A 825 -13.21 0.96 -6.41
N ARG A 826 -14.31 0.47 -6.99
CA ARG A 826 -15.40 -0.20 -6.26
C ARG A 826 -15.26 -1.72 -6.20
N TYR A 827 -15.73 -2.32 -5.11
CA TYR A 827 -15.93 -3.77 -4.95
C TYR A 827 -17.34 -4.08 -4.46
N TYR A 828 -17.74 -5.34 -4.66
CA TYR A 828 -18.95 -5.96 -4.12
C TYR A 828 -18.56 -7.13 -3.22
N LYS A 829 -19.11 -7.22 -2.01
CA LYS A 829 -18.90 -8.32 -1.06
C LYS A 829 -20.21 -9.06 -0.79
N PHE A 830 -20.17 -10.39 -0.79
CA PHE A 830 -21.29 -11.27 -0.48
C PHE A 830 -20.92 -12.32 0.56
N GLY A 831 -21.75 -12.49 1.58
CA GLY A 831 -21.56 -13.49 2.63
C GLY A 831 -20.46 -13.14 3.64
N ASN A 832 -20.35 -13.98 4.67
CA ASN A 832 -19.44 -13.82 5.80
C ASN A 832 -18.76 -15.15 6.18
N GLY A 833 -18.70 -16.10 5.23
CA GLY A 833 -18.10 -17.42 5.45
C GLY A 833 -16.58 -17.41 5.55
N LYS A 834 -16.03 -18.46 6.17
CA LYS A 834 -14.59 -18.58 6.52
C LYS A 834 -13.64 -18.74 5.32
N ASN A 835 -14.14 -19.15 4.15
CA ASN A 835 -13.35 -19.21 2.92
C ASN A 835 -13.56 -17.91 2.14
N VAL A 836 -12.58 -17.45 1.36
CA VAL A 836 -12.70 -16.21 0.58
C VAL A 836 -12.47 -16.48 -0.90
N PHE A 837 -13.33 -15.92 -1.74
CA PHE A 837 -13.28 -16.00 -3.19
C PHE A 837 -13.22 -14.60 -3.79
N TYR A 838 -12.25 -14.33 -4.66
CA TYR A 838 -12.08 -13.06 -5.36
C TYR A 838 -12.35 -13.25 -6.86
N ALA A 839 -13.12 -12.35 -7.47
CA ALA A 839 -13.37 -12.32 -8.91
C ALA A 839 -13.06 -10.94 -9.48
N THR A 840 -12.05 -10.85 -10.35
CA THR A 840 -11.63 -9.60 -10.99
C THR A 840 -12.04 -9.56 -12.46
N PHE A 841 -12.50 -8.39 -12.91
CA PHE A 841 -13.00 -8.15 -14.26
C PHE A 841 -12.41 -6.86 -14.83
N ALA A 842 -12.24 -6.83 -16.16
CA ALA A 842 -11.67 -5.70 -16.91
C ALA A 842 -10.35 -5.20 -16.29
N LEU A 843 -9.42 -6.15 -16.09
CA LEU A 843 -8.05 -5.85 -15.71
C LEU A 843 -7.30 -5.18 -16.87
N HIS A 844 -7.66 -5.52 -18.10
CA HIS A 844 -7.43 -4.71 -19.30
C HIS A 844 -8.76 -4.10 -19.76
N GLY A 845 -8.73 -2.84 -20.18
CA GLY A 845 -9.88 -2.23 -20.86
C GLY A 845 -10.03 -2.68 -22.31
N PHE A 846 -8.91 -3.15 -22.90
CA PHE A 846 -8.82 -3.74 -24.22
C PHE A 846 -8.17 -5.13 -24.09
N GLU A 847 -8.99 -6.17 -24.26
CA GLU A 847 -8.76 -7.62 -24.11
C GLU A 847 -8.50 -8.32 -25.47
N ASP A 848 -8.21 -7.53 -26.51
CA ASP A 848 -7.71 -7.96 -27.83
C ASP A 848 -8.70 -8.65 -28.77
N LEU A 849 -10.01 -8.41 -28.62
CA LEU A 849 -11.03 -8.84 -29.57
C LEU A 849 -11.63 -7.66 -30.35
N TRP A 850 -11.93 -6.54 -29.69
CA TRP A 850 -12.26 -5.25 -30.33
C TRP A 850 -11.97 -4.07 -29.40
N ASN A 851 -12.18 -2.84 -29.87
CA ASN A 851 -11.90 -1.63 -29.09
C ASN A 851 -12.83 -1.52 -27.87
N ASN A 852 -12.25 -1.44 -26.66
CA ASN A 852 -12.96 -1.38 -25.37
C ASN A 852 -13.82 -2.61 -25.03
N ASP A 853 -13.47 -3.80 -25.51
CA ASP A 853 -14.12 -5.08 -25.16
C ASP A 853 -14.07 -5.43 -23.66
N GLY A 854 -13.17 -4.82 -22.85
CA GLY A 854 -13.23 -4.88 -21.39
C GLY A 854 -14.52 -4.30 -20.78
N LYS A 855 -15.28 -3.48 -21.52
CA LYS A 855 -16.63 -3.05 -21.11
C LYS A 855 -17.63 -4.22 -21.05
N GLU A 856 -17.45 -5.23 -21.88
CA GLU A 856 -18.30 -6.43 -21.84
C GLU A 856 -18.01 -7.28 -20.60
N LEU A 857 -16.74 -7.41 -20.20
CA LEU A 857 -16.38 -8.02 -18.91
C LEU A 857 -16.96 -7.24 -17.73
N THR A 858 -16.97 -5.89 -17.81
CA THR A 858 -17.60 -5.04 -16.81
C THR A 858 -19.13 -5.30 -16.73
N TYR A 859 -19.80 -5.41 -17.89
CA TYR A 859 -21.21 -5.75 -17.97
C TYR A 859 -21.51 -7.14 -17.38
N ILE A 860 -20.70 -8.15 -17.71
CA ILE A 860 -20.80 -9.51 -17.15
C ILE A 860 -20.64 -9.50 -15.63
N ALA A 861 -19.69 -8.73 -15.10
CA ALA A 861 -19.50 -8.59 -13.65
C ALA A 861 -20.75 -8.00 -12.96
N GLU A 862 -21.38 -6.99 -13.54
CA GLU A 862 -22.63 -6.41 -13.05
C GLU A 862 -23.77 -7.43 -13.09
N ARG A 863 -23.91 -8.20 -14.17
CA ARG A 863 -24.92 -9.27 -14.29
C ARG A 863 -24.64 -10.44 -13.34
N PHE A 864 -23.38 -10.74 -13.04
CA PHE A 864 -23.01 -11.76 -12.05
C PHE A 864 -23.28 -11.28 -10.61
N LYS A 865 -22.98 -10.03 -10.29
CA LYS A 865 -23.41 -9.37 -9.05
C LYS A 865 -24.94 -9.42 -8.92
N ASP A 866 -25.69 -9.06 -9.96
CA ASP A 866 -27.16 -9.16 -9.97
C ASP A 866 -27.64 -10.61 -9.71
N TYR A 867 -26.97 -11.60 -10.31
CA TYR A 867 -27.24 -13.03 -10.09
C TYR A 867 -26.99 -13.44 -8.63
N LEU A 868 -25.88 -13.02 -8.02
CA LEU A 868 -25.53 -13.32 -6.63
C LEU A 868 -26.51 -12.70 -5.62
N ILE A 869 -26.99 -11.47 -5.90
CA ILE A 869 -28.09 -10.85 -5.13
C ILE A 869 -29.36 -11.71 -5.26
N ARG A 870 -29.72 -12.11 -6.49
CA ARG A 870 -30.97 -12.84 -6.77
C ARG A 870 -31.03 -14.24 -6.17
N ILE A 871 -29.91 -14.98 -6.10
CA ILE A 871 -29.93 -16.33 -5.50
C ILE A 871 -30.14 -16.34 -3.98
N GLY A 872 -30.10 -15.17 -3.32
CA GLY A 872 -30.46 -15.03 -1.92
C GLY A 872 -29.69 -15.99 -1.01
N LYS A 873 -30.40 -16.61 -0.06
CA LYS A 873 -29.87 -17.52 0.96
C LYS A 873 -29.36 -18.86 0.39
N SER A 874 -28.31 -18.82 -0.42
CA SER A 874 -27.55 -19.99 -0.84
C SER A 874 -26.60 -20.42 0.29
N ASN A 875 -26.45 -21.74 0.50
CA ASN A 875 -25.49 -22.28 1.47
C ASN A 875 -24.04 -21.85 1.17
N ILE A 876 -23.72 -21.47 -0.07
CA ILE A 876 -22.38 -20.99 -0.44
C ILE A 876 -21.94 -19.79 0.42
N PHE A 877 -22.85 -18.88 0.78
CA PHE A 877 -22.54 -17.65 1.53
C PHE A 877 -22.30 -17.87 3.03
N LYS A 878 -22.61 -19.07 3.55
CA LYS A 878 -22.25 -19.50 4.92
C LYS A 878 -20.80 -19.95 5.01
N ASP A 879 -20.32 -20.61 3.96
CA ASP A 879 -18.94 -21.13 3.89
C ASP A 879 -17.97 -20.16 3.20
N TRP A 880 -18.47 -19.28 2.34
CA TRP A 880 -17.66 -18.36 1.53
C TRP A 880 -18.09 -16.89 1.69
N THR A 881 -17.08 -16.03 1.74
CA THR A 881 -17.18 -14.59 1.44
C THR A 881 -16.68 -14.36 0.01
N LEU A 882 -17.50 -13.78 -0.86
CA LEU A 882 -17.16 -13.50 -2.26
C LEU A 882 -16.93 -12.00 -2.45
N TYR A 883 -15.79 -11.61 -3.03
CA TYR A 883 -15.46 -10.25 -3.44
C TYR A 883 -15.41 -10.17 -4.97
N LEU A 884 -16.25 -9.32 -5.58
CA LEU A 884 -16.25 -9.06 -7.02
C LEU A 884 -15.74 -7.63 -7.28
N PHE A 885 -14.79 -7.50 -8.20
CA PHE A 885 -14.25 -6.22 -8.66
C PHE A 885 -14.67 -6.02 -10.13
N PRO A 886 -15.74 -5.28 -10.41
CA PRO A 886 -16.36 -5.25 -11.73
C PRO A 886 -15.50 -4.58 -12.81
N GLN A 887 -14.58 -3.71 -12.40
CA GLN A 887 -13.69 -2.99 -13.32
C GLN A 887 -12.42 -2.60 -12.56
N VAL A 888 -11.32 -3.33 -12.78
CA VAL A 888 -10.04 -3.06 -12.10
C VAL A 888 -9.26 -1.94 -12.78
N ASN A 889 -9.36 -1.80 -14.11
CA ASN A 889 -8.76 -0.69 -14.88
C ASN A 889 -9.84 0.23 -15.48
N PRO A 890 -10.56 1.05 -14.67
CA PRO A 890 -11.61 1.93 -15.17
C PRO A 890 -11.08 3.03 -16.10
N ASP A 891 -9.87 3.53 -15.86
CA ASP A 891 -9.25 4.57 -16.69
C ASP A 891 -9.02 4.04 -18.12
N GLY A 892 -8.35 2.89 -18.26
CA GLY A 892 -8.10 2.25 -19.55
C GLY A 892 -9.39 1.80 -20.22
N THR A 893 -10.34 1.24 -19.47
CA THR A 893 -11.62 0.75 -20.03
C THR A 893 -12.51 1.88 -20.53
N ASN A 894 -12.56 3.02 -19.85
CA ASN A 894 -13.51 4.08 -20.17
C ASN A 894 -12.90 5.18 -21.07
N HIS A 895 -11.58 5.41 -20.99
CA HIS A 895 -10.90 6.53 -21.63
C HIS A 895 -9.64 6.15 -22.42
N GLY A 896 -9.32 4.86 -22.52
CA GLY A 896 -8.27 4.34 -23.39
C GLY A 896 -8.60 4.44 -24.88
N TRP A 897 -7.57 4.38 -25.71
CA TRP A 897 -7.65 4.57 -27.16
C TRP A 897 -6.89 3.50 -27.97
N THR A 898 -6.19 2.56 -27.32
CA THR A 898 -5.45 1.50 -28.00
C THR A 898 -5.31 0.23 -27.16
N ASN A 899 -5.38 -0.93 -27.82
CA ASN A 899 -5.02 -2.22 -27.23
C ASN A 899 -3.49 -2.43 -27.11
N ASN A 900 -2.69 -1.60 -27.79
CA ASN A 900 -1.23 -1.67 -27.76
C ASN A 900 -0.62 -0.64 -26.80
N GLY A 901 -1.34 -0.31 -25.73
CA GLY A 901 -0.92 0.68 -24.73
C GLY A 901 -2.14 1.24 -23.98
N PRO A 902 -2.28 2.57 -23.85
CA PRO A 902 -3.37 3.24 -23.15
C PRO A 902 -4.77 2.72 -23.50
N GLY A 903 -5.33 1.89 -22.61
CA GLY A 903 -6.57 1.14 -22.85
C GLY A 903 -6.44 -0.31 -22.43
N ARG A 904 -5.42 -1.01 -22.94
CA ARG A 904 -4.96 -2.26 -22.33
C ARG A 904 -4.28 -1.95 -21.00
N THR A 905 -3.36 -1.00 -21.00
CA THR A 905 -2.70 -0.47 -19.79
C THR A 905 -3.63 0.50 -19.04
N THR A 906 -3.29 0.83 -17.80
CA THR A 906 -3.85 2.03 -17.11
C THR A 906 -3.48 3.30 -17.89
N LEU A 907 -4.05 4.45 -17.54
CA LEU A 907 -3.70 5.72 -18.18
C LEU A 907 -2.68 6.56 -17.40
N TYR A 908 -2.48 6.23 -16.13
CA TYR A 908 -1.56 6.92 -15.22
C TYR A 908 -1.07 5.93 -14.16
N SER A 909 0.16 6.11 -13.66
CA SER A 909 0.73 5.28 -12.59
C SER A 909 1.82 6.05 -11.83
N SER A 910 2.46 5.40 -10.85
CA SER A 910 3.66 5.93 -10.17
C SER A 910 4.98 5.61 -10.88
N ALA A 911 4.96 4.85 -11.98
CA ALA A 911 6.17 4.53 -12.76
C ALA A 911 6.70 5.77 -13.51
N PRO A 912 7.98 5.77 -13.95
CA PRO A 912 8.60 6.92 -14.61
C PRO A 912 7.78 7.52 -15.75
N GLY A 913 7.68 8.86 -15.75
CA GLY A 913 6.82 9.61 -16.68
C GLY A 913 5.32 9.49 -16.40
N ASN A 914 4.93 8.89 -15.26
CA ASN A 914 3.56 8.52 -14.90
C ASN A 914 2.87 7.62 -15.94
N ARG A 915 3.67 6.79 -16.65
CA ARG A 915 3.22 6.00 -17.79
C ARG A 915 2.20 4.94 -17.40
N GLY A 916 1.20 4.72 -18.25
CA GLY A 916 0.20 3.68 -18.09
C GLY A 916 0.78 2.26 -18.05
N ILE A 917 0.27 1.41 -17.16
CA ILE A 917 0.83 0.06 -16.86
C ILE A 917 -0.13 -1.09 -17.24
N ASP A 918 0.38 -2.18 -17.82
CA ASP A 918 -0.33 -3.46 -17.94
C ASP A 918 -0.44 -4.10 -16.54
N LEU A 919 -1.65 -4.09 -15.97
CA LEU A 919 -1.91 -4.59 -14.62
C LEU A 919 -1.52 -6.07 -14.47
N ASN A 920 -1.81 -6.92 -15.47
CA ASN A 920 -1.47 -8.35 -15.45
C ASN A 920 0.04 -8.62 -15.64
N ARG A 921 0.88 -7.57 -15.61
CA ARG A 921 2.34 -7.67 -15.53
C ARG A 921 2.92 -6.95 -14.31
N ASN A 922 2.08 -6.25 -13.53
CA ASN A 922 2.51 -5.41 -12.41
C ASN A 922 2.27 -6.04 -11.03
N PHE A 923 1.40 -7.05 -10.91
CA PHE A 923 1.31 -7.87 -9.69
C PHE A 923 2.59 -8.70 -9.49
N ARG A 924 3.13 -8.71 -8.27
CA ARG A 924 4.35 -9.45 -7.91
C ARG A 924 4.15 -10.29 -6.65
N ALA A 925 4.45 -11.59 -6.73
CA ALA A 925 4.52 -12.45 -5.57
C ALA A 925 5.77 -12.14 -4.72
N GLU A 926 5.66 -12.31 -3.41
CA GLU A 926 6.79 -12.08 -2.51
C GLU A 926 7.93 -13.07 -2.81
N GLY A 927 9.17 -12.56 -2.83
CA GLY A 927 10.36 -13.35 -3.18
C GLY A 927 10.63 -13.57 -4.68
N THR A 928 9.71 -13.25 -5.61
CA THR A 928 9.99 -13.42 -7.06
C THR A 928 10.73 -12.20 -7.66
N GLN A 929 11.48 -12.39 -8.75
CA GLN A 929 12.10 -11.26 -9.47
C GLN A 929 11.08 -10.54 -10.38
N HIS A 930 11.18 -9.22 -10.50
CA HIS A 930 10.33 -8.42 -11.37
C HIS A 930 10.86 -8.43 -12.80
N THR A 931 10.19 -9.16 -13.69
CA THR A 931 10.50 -9.16 -15.14
C THR A 931 10.01 -7.86 -15.76
N LYS A 932 10.91 -7.03 -16.29
CA LYS A 932 10.56 -5.76 -16.93
C LYS A 932 10.15 -5.95 -18.39
N PHE A 933 9.03 -5.35 -18.76
CA PHE A 933 8.54 -5.22 -20.12
C PHE A 933 8.50 -3.73 -20.48
N THR A 934 9.10 -3.35 -21.61
CA THR A 934 9.29 -1.94 -22.00
C THR A 934 8.38 -1.46 -23.14
N GLY A 935 7.85 -2.39 -23.94
CA GLY A 935 6.96 -2.08 -25.06
C GLY A 935 5.56 -1.67 -24.59
N ASP A 936 4.98 -0.65 -25.25
CA ASP A 936 3.77 0.08 -24.84
C ASP A 936 2.62 -0.81 -24.37
N ARG A 937 2.35 -1.88 -25.11
CA ARG A 937 1.31 -2.87 -24.84
C ARG A 937 1.45 -3.59 -23.49
N ASN A 938 2.67 -3.92 -23.09
CA ASN A 938 2.97 -4.78 -21.95
C ASN A 938 3.71 -4.03 -20.84
N TYR A 939 3.89 -2.71 -20.96
CA TYR A 939 4.72 -1.92 -20.05
C TYR A 939 4.27 -2.09 -18.60
N ASN A 940 5.16 -2.54 -17.72
CA ASN A 940 4.76 -3.02 -16.39
C ASN A 940 5.44 -2.32 -15.21
N GLY A 941 6.03 -1.15 -15.46
CA GLY A 941 6.77 -0.40 -14.46
C GLY A 941 8.17 -0.96 -14.17
N GLU A 942 8.93 -0.18 -13.42
CA GLU A 942 10.27 -0.54 -12.93
C GLU A 942 10.22 -1.54 -11.77
N ILE A 943 9.12 -1.53 -11.00
CA ILE A 943 8.81 -2.53 -9.95
C ILE A 943 7.32 -2.87 -9.94
N GLY A 944 6.98 -4.02 -9.33
CA GLY A 944 5.58 -4.41 -9.13
C GLY A 944 4.84 -3.46 -8.17
N PHE A 945 3.52 -3.33 -8.38
CA PHE A 945 2.60 -2.43 -7.67
C PHE A 945 2.83 -0.92 -7.89
N GLU A 946 3.49 -0.51 -8.98
CA GLU A 946 3.54 0.89 -9.41
C GLU A 946 2.22 1.41 -10.02
N ALA A 947 1.33 0.54 -10.48
CA ALA A 947 -0.04 0.92 -10.80
C ALA A 947 -0.86 1.04 -9.51
N TYR A 948 -1.55 2.18 -9.35
CA TYR A 948 -2.35 2.46 -8.16
C TYR A 948 -3.46 1.41 -7.98
N GLU A 949 -4.11 1.01 -9.07
CA GLU A 949 -5.12 -0.02 -9.15
C GLU A 949 -4.59 -1.39 -8.65
N ALA A 950 -3.42 -1.81 -9.12
CA ALA A 950 -2.78 -3.07 -8.68
C ALA A 950 -2.35 -3.03 -7.22
N LYS A 951 -1.82 -1.89 -6.76
CA LYS A 951 -1.42 -1.67 -5.37
C LYS A 951 -2.61 -1.80 -4.43
N PHE A 952 -3.66 -1.01 -4.66
CA PHE A 952 -4.86 -1.00 -3.82
C PHE A 952 -5.55 -2.37 -3.81
N LEU A 953 -5.64 -3.05 -4.96
CA LEU A 953 -6.20 -4.40 -5.01
C LEU A 953 -5.37 -5.41 -4.21
N SER A 954 -4.03 -5.32 -4.28
CA SER A 954 -3.14 -6.19 -3.49
C SER A 954 -3.25 -5.96 -1.98
N GLU A 955 -3.30 -4.71 -1.55
CA GLU A 955 -3.48 -4.32 -0.14
C GLU A 955 -4.84 -4.82 0.38
N PHE A 956 -5.91 -4.63 -0.39
CA PHE A 956 -7.25 -5.12 -0.05
C PHE A 956 -7.33 -6.64 0.08
N ILE A 957 -6.78 -7.39 -0.90
CA ILE A 957 -6.75 -8.86 -0.84
C ILE A 957 -5.92 -9.33 0.37
N LYS A 958 -4.75 -8.72 0.63
CA LYS A 958 -3.90 -9.10 1.79
C LYS A 958 -4.60 -8.89 3.13
N ALA A 959 -5.41 -7.84 3.24
CA ALA A 959 -6.19 -7.51 4.43
C ALA A 959 -7.43 -8.41 4.61
N THR A 960 -8.10 -8.79 3.53
CA THR A 960 -9.39 -9.53 3.56
C THR A 960 -9.27 -11.05 3.43
N GLN A 961 -8.11 -11.58 3.03
CA GLN A 961 -7.91 -13.02 2.84
C GLN A 961 -8.13 -13.81 4.14
N SER A 962 -8.72 -15.00 4.01
CA SER A 962 -8.86 -15.92 5.13
C SER A 962 -7.50 -16.36 5.67
N LYS A 963 -7.39 -16.43 6.99
CA LYS A 963 -6.22 -17.02 7.69
C LYS A 963 -6.42 -18.50 8.01
N ASN A 964 -7.68 -18.94 8.12
CA ASN A 964 -8.07 -20.26 8.67
C ASN A 964 -8.99 -21.06 7.70
N GLY A 965 -9.09 -20.63 6.44
CA GLY A 965 -9.92 -21.23 5.40
C GLY A 965 -9.27 -21.12 4.03
N LYS A 966 -9.99 -21.54 2.98
CA LYS A 966 -9.48 -21.49 1.60
C LYS A 966 -9.52 -20.05 1.06
N ASN A 967 -8.53 -19.70 0.26
CA ASN A 967 -8.53 -18.48 -0.56
C ASN A 967 -8.50 -18.89 -2.03
N VAL A 968 -9.37 -18.31 -2.84
CA VAL A 968 -9.47 -18.54 -4.29
C VAL A 968 -9.53 -17.19 -4.99
N LEU A 969 -8.79 -17.03 -6.09
CA LEU A 969 -8.89 -15.85 -6.95
C LEU A 969 -9.10 -16.32 -8.39
N VAL A 970 -10.07 -15.70 -9.07
CA VAL A 970 -10.36 -15.89 -10.49
C VAL A 970 -10.24 -14.53 -11.16
N ASP A 971 -9.27 -14.40 -12.06
CA ASP A 971 -9.14 -13.23 -12.92
C ASP A 971 -9.75 -13.52 -14.28
N THR A 972 -10.59 -12.61 -14.78
CA THR A 972 -11.33 -12.79 -16.03
C THR A 972 -10.78 -11.90 -17.13
N HIS A 973 -10.53 -12.54 -18.26
CA HIS A 973 -9.96 -11.95 -19.47
C HIS A 973 -10.80 -12.34 -20.69
N ARG A 974 -10.46 -11.72 -21.83
CA ARG A 974 -10.91 -11.99 -23.22
C ARG A 974 -12.00 -13.06 -23.41
N MET A 975 -13.14 -12.61 -23.93
CA MET A 975 -14.19 -13.52 -24.37
C MET A 975 -13.78 -14.36 -25.59
N ALA A 976 -14.11 -15.66 -25.58
CA ALA A 976 -13.96 -16.52 -26.74
C ALA A 976 -15.29 -16.61 -27.50
N TRP A 977 -15.41 -15.90 -28.63
CA TRP A 977 -16.59 -16.04 -29.50
C TRP A 977 -16.57 -17.40 -30.22
N ARG A 978 -17.25 -18.40 -29.67
CA ARG A 978 -17.51 -19.66 -30.35
C ARG A 978 -18.85 -19.52 -31.08
N ASN A 979 -18.79 -19.41 -32.41
CA ASN A 979 -19.98 -19.43 -33.28
C ASN A 979 -20.76 -20.75 -33.11
N TYR A 980 -21.70 -20.78 -32.17
CA TYR A 980 -22.80 -21.74 -32.21
C TYR A 980 -23.81 -21.22 -33.23
N ARG A 981 -23.69 -21.71 -34.47
CA ARG A 981 -24.84 -21.76 -35.37
C ARG A 981 -25.81 -22.79 -34.79
N GLY A 982 -26.88 -22.30 -34.16
CA GLY A 982 -28.16 -23.00 -34.01
C GLY A 982 -29.14 -22.32 -34.93
#